data_AF-A0A6A3D1U1-F1
#
_entry.id   AF-A0A6A3D1U1-F1
#
_cell.length_a   1.000
_cell.length_b   1.000
_cell.length_c   1.000
_cell.angle_alpha   90.00
_cell.angle_beta   90.00
_cell.angle_gamma   90.00
#
_symmetry.space_group_name_H-M   'P 1'
#
loop_
_entity.id
_entity.type
_entity.pdbx_description
1 polymer ?
#
loop_
_entity_poly.entity_id
_entity_poly.type
_entity_poly.pdbx_seq_one_letter_code
_entity_poly.pdbx_strand_id
1 'polypeptide(L)'
;MACDDTPADPVWKMVWFKFVPKKVSALVWKAVHFRLPVMLELEKRGVNCSDQVNCLFCNREMEAINHVLCHCAEIWVVWQRWCRVWNVYIVFPENVKQLLEVWFSQKIRRKFQNIWILGFFGLVWVIWKCRNFRRFQGVLLSADQIFHRVKIQIGVWANYLWPLLIPVVNDFVCNPEAILGLVVPKPKPSVDASLNCAASGLNLVLVIIGGVKITAPILSSKRQMAKNDRDGKHNLACTGVDNDDLCLSNIQTELQNLGPQTPSSVLHAALRTTLDEARRTIDTMTRFTGLSSSYREQMAIEDCKELLDFSVSELAWSLAEMRKIRDGGTSAEYEGNPKAWLSAALSNQDTCLEGFEGTDRHLETFIRGSVKQVTQLIGNVLALYTQLHSLPFRPPRNMTSTNASSEFPEWMTDGDQELLRTHSRHMQADAVVSLDGSGRYSTITDAVEEAPSYSNRRYVIYVKKGVYKENIDMKKKKTNIMLVGDGIGQTIVTGNRNFLQGWTTFRTATVAVSGKGFIARDITFRNTAGPGNHQAVALRVDSDQSAFFRCSIEGYQDTLYIHSLRQFYRECNIYGTIDFIFGNGAAVLQNCKIFTRVPLPLQKVTITAQGRKNPNQNTGFSIQNSYILATQPTYLGRPWKPYSRTVFLNCYMSGLVQPRGWLEWYGNFALTTLWYGEYRNYGPGSSLSGRVRWPGYHIIRDASTAGYFTVGRFLNGRSWLPATGVKFIVGLTN
;
A
#
# COMPACT_ATOMS: atom_id res chain seq x y z
N MET A 1 -8.53 41.16 -36.33
CA MET A 1 -8.39 42.08 -35.19
C MET A 1 -6.98 41.95 -34.68
N ALA A 2 -6.20 43.01 -34.83
CA ALA A 2 -4.83 43.09 -34.37
C ALA A 2 -4.78 42.86 -32.86
N CYS A 3 -3.75 42.15 -32.38
CA CYS A 3 -3.41 42.11 -30.97
C CYS A 3 -2.99 43.53 -30.57
N ASP A 4 -3.82 44.21 -29.79
CA ASP A 4 -3.39 45.40 -29.06
C ASP A 4 -2.27 45.00 -28.10
N ASP A 5 -1.09 45.56 -28.33
CA ASP A 5 0.01 45.61 -27.37
C ASP A 5 -0.43 46.46 -26.16
N THR A 6 -1.29 45.89 -25.33
CA THR A 6 -1.49 46.40 -23.97
C THR A 6 -0.14 46.30 -23.24
N PRO A 7 0.38 47.38 -22.64
CA PRO A 7 1.63 47.29 -21.88
C PRO A 7 1.48 46.19 -20.83
N ALA A 8 2.38 45.20 -20.86
CA ALA A 8 2.34 44.07 -19.95
C ALA A 8 2.19 44.61 -18.52
N ASP A 9 1.11 44.18 -17.83
CA ASP A 9 0.82 44.60 -16.45
C ASP A 9 2.14 44.58 -15.65
N PRO A 10 2.58 45.70 -15.06
CA PRO A 10 3.87 45.77 -14.37
C PRO A 10 4.04 44.66 -13.31
N VAL A 11 2.92 44.14 -12.78
CA VAL A 11 2.88 43.06 -11.80
C VAL A 11 3.07 41.67 -12.41
N TRP A 12 2.86 41.50 -13.72
CA TRP A 12 3.05 40.22 -14.42
C TRP A 12 4.44 39.61 -14.18
N LYS A 13 5.49 40.41 -14.37
CA LYS A 13 6.87 39.95 -14.17
C LYS A 13 7.16 39.60 -12.71
N MET A 14 6.48 40.25 -11.77
CA MET A 14 6.63 40.01 -10.33
C MET A 14 5.95 38.70 -9.93
N VAL A 15 4.72 38.46 -10.39
CA VAL A 15 3.92 37.25 -10.07
C VAL A 15 4.51 35.99 -10.68
N TRP A 16 4.98 36.08 -11.93
CA TRP A 16 5.53 34.94 -12.66
C TRP A 16 7.04 34.77 -12.44
N PHE A 17 7.49 34.99 -11.20
CA PHE A 17 8.88 34.81 -10.80
C PHE A 17 9.36 33.38 -11.08
N LYS A 18 10.48 33.25 -11.79
CA LYS A 18 10.93 31.97 -12.39
C LYS A 18 11.16 30.83 -11.39
N PHE A 19 11.42 31.15 -10.14
CA PHE A 19 11.71 30.19 -9.07
C PHE A 19 10.47 29.76 -8.27
N VAL A 20 9.28 30.29 -8.61
CA VAL A 20 8.03 29.98 -7.91
C VAL A 20 7.24 28.92 -8.69
N PRO A 21 6.67 27.89 -8.03
CA PRO A 21 5.80 26.93 -8.70
C PRO A 21 4.61 27.62 -9.38
N LYS A 22 4.30 27.21 -10.62
CA LYS A 22 3.27 27.87 -11.45
C LYS A 22 1.89 27.91 -10.80
N LYS A 23 1.51 26.88 -10.03
CA LYS A 23 0.24 26.85 -9.26
C LYS A 23 0.20 27.97 -8.20
N VAL A 24 1.33 28.28 -7.58
CA VAL A 24 1.44 29.35 -6.57
C VAL A 24 1.41 30.72 -7.23
N SER A 25 2.15 30.90 -8.34
CA SER A 25 2.05 32.13 -9.14
C SER A 25 0.63 32.39 -9.62
N ALA A 26 -0.08 31.35 -10.08
CA ALA A 26 -1.48 31.47 -10.48
C ALA A 26 -2.41 31.84 -9.31
N LEU A 27 -2.14 31.35 -8.09
CA LEU A 27 -2.87 31.76 -6.88
C LEU A 27 -2.63 33.24 -6.60
N VAL A 28 -1.38 33.70 -6.60
CA VAL A 28 -1.03 35.11 -6.38
C VAL A 28 -1.63 36.00 -7.46
N TRP A 29 -1.59 35.58 -8.72
CA TRP A 29 -2.25 36.27 -9.84
C TRP A 29 -3.74 36.47 -9.57
N LYS A 30 -4.44 35.40 -9.15
CA LYS A 30 -5.85 35.48 -8.76
C LYS A 30 -6.06 36.39 -7.55
N ALA A 31 -5.15 36.38 -6.57
CA ALA A 31 -5.24 37.25 -5.39
C ALA A 31 -5.16 38.74 -5.78
N VAL A 32 -4.18 39.10 -6.63
CA VAL A 32 -3.97 40.46 -7.14
C VAL A 32 -5.17 40.98 -7.91
N HIS A 33 -5.86 40.11 -8.66
CA HIS A 33 -7.04 40.47 -9.47
C HIS A 33 -8.39 40.18 -8.79
N PHE A 34 -8.42 40.01 -7.48
CA PHE A 34 -9.64 39.77 -6.71
C PHE A 34 -10.47 38.54 -7.15
N ARG A 35 -9.81 37.49 -7.67
CA ARG A 35 -10.47 36.31 -8.24
C ARG A 35 -10.50 35.09 -7.33
N LEU A 36 -9.98 35.18 -6.11
CA LEU A 36 -10.01 34.06 -5.16
C LEU A 36 -11.42 33.84 -4.59
N PRO A 37 -11.83 32.57 -4.35
CA PRO A 37 -13.14 32.23 -3.82
C PRO A 37 -13.21 32.46 -2.29
N VAL A 38 -13.22 33.73 -1.89
CA VAL A 38 -13.58 34.17 -0.52
C VAL A 38 -15.06 34.58 -0.50
N MET A 39 -15.66 34.67 0.69
CA MET A 39 -17.10 34.94 0.83
C MET A 39 -17.57 36.17 0.04
N LEU A 40 -16.89 37.31 0.19
CA LEU A 40 -17.26 38.54 -0.51
C LEU A 40 -17.23 38.39 -2.04
N GLU A 41 -16.28 37.64 -2.59
CA GLU A 41 -16.17 37.43 -4.04
C GLU A 41 -17.11 36.34 -4.57
N LEU A 42 -17.54 35.42 -3.71
CA LEU A 42 -18.56 34.42 -4.05
C LEU A 42 -19.95 35.05 -4.05
N GLU A 43 -20.23 35.94 -3.09
CA GLU A 43 -21.47 36.72 -3.04
C GLU A 43 -21.63 37.62 -4.27
N LYS A 44 -20.57 38.34 -4.65
CA LYS A 44 -20.55 39.12 -5.91
C LYS A 44 -20.83 38.29 -7.17
N ARG A 45 -20.62 36.97 -7.11
CA ARG A 45 -20.88 36.02 -8.21
C ARG A 45 -22.26 35.35 -8.11
N GLY A 46 -23.12 35.79 -7.18
CA GLY A 46 -24.46 35.25 -6.98
C GLY A 46 -24.50 33.89 -6.28
N VAL A 47 -23.43 33.49 -5.59
CA VAL A 47 -23.41 32.25 -4.80
C VAL A 47 -24.02 32.54 -3.43
N ASN A 48 -25.16 31.93 -3.12
CA ASN A 48 -25.84 32.11 -1.84
C ASN A 48 -25.04 31.44 -0.71
N CYS A 49 -24.49 32.24 0.21
CA CYS A 49 -23.61 31.75 1.28
C CYS A 49 -24.24 32.03 2.67
N SER A 50 -25.13 31.14 3.12
CA SER A 50 -26.05 31.39 4.23
C SER A 50 -25.45 31.40 5.65
N ASP A 51 -24.24 30.87 5.90
CA ASP A 51 -23.90 30.49 7.30
C ASP A 51 -22.60 31.04 7.92
N GLN A 52 -21.70 31.75 7.21
CA GLN A 52 -20.58 32.45 7.88
C GLN A 52 -19.87 33.44 6.95
N VAL A 53 -20.17 34.74 7.10
CA VAL A 53 -19.60 35.84 6.27
C VAL A 53 -18.26 36.37 6.80
N ASN A 54 -17.95 36.10 8.07
CA ASN A 54 -16.76 36.61 8.72
C ASN A 54 -15.50 35.82 8.34
N CYS A 55 -14.36 36.51 8.38
CA CYS A 55 -13.03 35.99 8.15
C CYS A 55 -12.76 34.78 9.02
N LEU A 56 -12.36 33.67 8.39
CA LEU A 56 -12.12 32.44 9.10
C LEU A 56 -10.98 32.55 10.10
N PHE A 57 -10.07 33.52 10.02
CA PHE A 57 -8.98 33.64 10.99
C PHE A 57 -9.39 34.40 12.25
N CYS A 58 -9.80 35.67 12.11
CA CYS A 58 -10.12 36.54 13.25
C CYS A 58 -11.60 36.49 13.67
N ASN A 59 -12.50 36.02 12.80
CA ASN A 59 -13.96 36.01 12.99
C ASN A 59 -14.58 37.38 13.30
N ARG A 60 -13.89 38.49 13.00
CA ARG A 60 -14.33 39.87 13.34
C ARG A 60 -14.80 40.69 12.15
N GLU A 61 -14.14 40.55 11.00
CA GLU A 61 -14.44 41.31 9.78
C GLU A 61 -14.92 40.38 8.67
N MET A 62 -15.56 40.93 7.64
CA MET A 62 -16.01 40.17 6.47
C MET A 62 -14.84 39.51 5.73
N GLU A 63 -15.05 38.29 5.23
CA GLU A 63 -14.02 37.53 4.53
C GLU A 63 -13.78 38.06 3.09
N ALA A 64 -12.92 39.06 2.99
CA ALA A 64 -12.40 39.61 1.73
C ALA A 64 -10.95 39.15 1.47
N ILE A 65 -10.49 39.17 0.21
CA ILE A 65 -9.14 38.72 -0.18
C ILE A 65 -8.07 39.53 0.55
N ASN A 66 -8.19 40.86 0.51
CA ASN A 66 -7.25 41.76 1.17
C ASN A 66 -7.27 41.57 2.69
N HIS A 67 -8.45 41.34 3.28
CA HIS A 67 -8.53 41.05 4.70
C HIS A 67 -7.81 39.74 5.04
N VAL A 68 -8.13 38.63 4.37
CA VAL A 68 -7.55 37.31 4.65
C VAL A 68 -6.04 37.27 4.47
N LEU A 69 -5.53 37.86 3.38
CA LEU A 69 -4.10 37.78 3.05
C LEU A 69 -3.29 38.91 3.68
N CYS A 70 -3.94 40.04 3.95
CA CYS A 70 -3.29 41.23 4.43
C CYS A 70 -3.90 41.65 5.79
N HIS A 71 -5.07 42.30 5.84
CA HIS A 71 -5.50 43.08 7.02
C HIS A 71 -5.86 42.28 8.28
N CYS A 72 -6.01 40.95 8.17
CA CYS A 72 -6.37 40.11 9.30
C CYS A 72 -5.29 40.14 10.39
N ALA A 73 -5.66 40.57 11.60
CA ALA A 73 -4.74 40.70 12.74
C ALA A 73 -3.94 39.41 13.03
N GLU A 74 -4.57 38.23 12.94
CA GLU A 74 -3.91 36.94 13.17
C GLU A 74 -2.88 36.60 12.09
N ILE A 75 -3.21 36.91 10.84
CA ILE A 75 -2.32 36.66 9.70
C ILE A 75 -1.19 37.70 9.65
N TRP A 76 -1.46 38.93 10.11
CA TRP A 76 -0.45 39.95 10.20
C TRP A 76 0.70 39.56 11.14
N VAL A 77 0.40 38.88 12.26
CA VAL A 77 1.43 38.34 13.15
C VAL A 77 2.37 37.38 12.39
N VAL A 78 1.84 36.57 11.47
CA VAL A 78 2.64 35.65 10.65
C VAL A 78 3.57 36.41 9.69
N TRP A 79 3.05 37.44 9.01
CA TRP A 79 3.86 38.31 8.14
C TRP A 79 4.96 39.03 8.92
N GLN A 80 4.61 39.63 10.06
CA GLN A 80 5.57 40.35 10.91
C GLN A 80 6.69 39.45 11.41
N ARG A 81 6.37 38.21 11.79
CA ARG A 81 7.39 37.24 12.20
C ARG A 81 8.32 36.88 11.05
N TRP A 82 7.82 36.75 9.83
CA TRP A 82 8.69 36.58 8.68
C TRP A 82 9.55 37.82 8.47
N CYS A 83 8.98 39.02 8.44
CA CYS A 83 9.75 40.26 8.26
C CYS A 83 10.86 40.43 9.32
N ARG A 84 10.61 40.04 10.58
CA ARG A 84 11.61 40.06 11.67
C ARG A 84 12.82 39.16 11.40
N VAL A 85 12.63 37.98 10.80
CA VAL A 85 13.74 37.09 10.38
C VAL A 85 14.72 37.81 9.45
N TRP A 86 14.24 38.81 8.71
CA TRP A 86 15.03 39.58 7.75
C TRP A 86 15.40 40.98 8.26
N ASN A 87 15.03 41.33 9.50
CA ASN A 87 15.11 42.68 10.06
C ASN A 87 14.48 43.75 9.14
N VAL A 88 13.35 43.41 8.52
CA VAL A 88 12.56 44.29 7.67
C VAL A 88 11.29 44.70 8.42
N TYR A 89 10.86 45.95 8.24
CA TYR A 89 9.59 46.45 8.75
C TYR A 89 8.75 46.95 7.59
N ILE A 90 7.60 46.31 7.37
CA ILE A 90 6.65 46.67 6.32
C ILE A 90 5.41 47.27 7.00
N VAL A 91 4.99 48.46 6.54
CA VAL A 91 3.72 49.08 6.91
C VAL A 91 2.61 48.51 6.03
N PHE A 92 1.42 48.38 6.62
CA PHE A 92 0.29 47.68 6.04
C PHE A 92 -0.17 48.31 4.70
N PRO A 93 -0.09 47.60 3.56
CA PRO A 93 -0.60 48.10 2.28
C PRO A 93 -2.10 47.83 2.13
N GLU A 94 -2.77 48.57 1.25
CA GLU A 94 -4.24 48.51 1.10
C GLU A 94 -4.71 47.21 0.44
N ASN A 95 -3.85 46.51 -0.31
CA ASN A 95 -4.20 45.31 -1.03
C ASN A 95 -2.98 44.43 -1.35
N VAL A 96 -3.25 43.21 -1.83
CA VAL A 96 -2.22 42.22 -2.17
C VAL A 96 -1.26 42.72 -3.25
N LYS A 97 -1.73 43.56 -4.18
CA LYS A 97 -0.90 44.15 -5.26
C LYS A 97 0.16 45.09 -4.69
N GLN A 98 -0.26 46.05 -3.87
CA GLN A 98 0.65 46.96 -3.18
C GLN A 98 1.60 46.19 -2.25
N LEU A 99 1.13 45.14 -1.57
CA LEU A 99 2.01 44.29 -0.75
C LEU A 99 3.11 43.63 -1.57
N LEU A 100 2.77 43.10 -2.75
CA LEU A 100 3.74 42.50 -3.67
C LEU A 100 4.77 43.54 -4.16
N GLU A 101 4.32 44.74 -4.51
CA GLU A 101 5.17 45.85 -4.95
C GLU A 101 6.14 46.28 -3.85
N VAL A 102 5.63 46.50 -2.64
CA VAL A 102 6.44 46.82 -1.45
C VAL A 102 7.40 45.69 -1.13
N TRP A 103 7.00 44.42 -1.29
CA TRP A 103 7.86 43.28 -1.01
C TRP A 103 9.09 43.22 -1.91
N PHE A 104 8.89 43.47 -3.20
CA PHE A 104 9.97 43.46 -4.20
C PHE A 104 10.87 44.69 -4.12
N SER A 105 10.40 45.80 -3.56
CA SER A 105 11.20 47.02 -3.38
C SER A 105 12.15 46.97 -2.17
N GLN A 106 12.03 45.96 -1.29
CA GLN A 106 12.87 45.84 -0.10
C GLN A 106 14.35 45.60 -0.45
N LYS A 107 15.23 46.36 0.21
CA LYS A 107 16.69 46.25 0.04
C LYS A 107 17.25 45.07 0.82
N ILE A 108 17.21 43.88 0.21
CA ILE A 108 17.79 42.65 0.76
C ILE A 108 19.17 42.38 0.16
N ARG A 109 20.09 41.79 0.94
CA ARG A 109 21.40 41.33 0.46
C ARG A 109 21.22 40.47 -0.80
N ARG A 110 21.93 40.80 -1.89
CA ARG A 110 21.82 40.15 -3.21
C ARG A 110 21.85 38.62 -3.17
N LYS A 111 22.69 38.05 -2.29
CA LYS A 111 22.80 36.59 -2.08
C LYS A 111 21.47 35.93 -1.68
N PHE A 112 20.63 36.62 -0.91
CA PHE A 112 19.40 36.09 -0.34
C PHE A 112 18.12 36.71 -0.94
N GLN A 113 18.25 37.62 -1.90
CA GLN A 113 17.13 38.33 -2.51
C GLN A 113 16.08 37.38 -3.10
N ASN A 114 16.50 36.27 -3.72
CA ASN A 114 15.56 35.31 -4.28
C ASN A 114 14.79 34.54 -3.20
N ILE A 115 15.40 34.24 -2.06
CA ILE A 115 14.74 33.58 -0.92
C ILE A 115 13.74 34.55 -0.28
N TRP A 116 14.10 35.84 -0.16
CA TRP A 116 13.16 36.87 0.29
C TRP A 116 11.93 36.96 -0.61
N ILE A 117 12.13 37.05 -1.93
CA ILE A 117 11.03 37.07 -2.91
C ILE A 117 10.18 35.80 -2.80
N LEU A 118 10.82 34.64 -2.73
CA LEU A 118 10.15 33.35 -2.55
C LEU A 118 9.31 33.31 -1.25
N GLY A 119 9.73 34.04 -0.22
CA GLY A 119 9.03 34.19 1.05
C GLY A 119 7.61 34.74 0.91
N PHE A 120 7.41 35.76 0.07
CA PHE A 120 6.08 36.31 -0.21
C PHE A 120 5.13 35.23 -0.74
N PHE A 121 5.58 34.47 -1.75
CA PHE A 121 4.78 33.42 -2.37
C PHE A 121 4.50 32.28 -1.38
N GLY A 122 5.48 31.93 -0.55
CA GLY A 122 5.31 30.93 0.50
C GLY A 122 4.28 31.36 1.55
N LEU A 123 4.32 32.62 1.98
CA LEU A 123 3.36 33.20 2.92
C LEU A 123 1.94 33.17 2.35
N VAL A 124 1.71 33.75 1.17
CA VAL A 124 0.37 33.75 0.53
C VAL A 124 -0.15 32.34 0.33
N TRP A 125 0.70 31.42 -0.13
CA TRP A 125 0.33 30.01 -0.34
C TRP A 125 -0.08 29.32 0.96
N VAL A 126 0.71 29.45 2.02
CA VAL A 126 0.45 28.77 3.29
C VAL A 126 -0.76 29.37 4.00
N ILE A 127 -0.91 30.70 3.99
CA ILE A 127 -2.10 31.38 4.55
C ILE A 127 -3.36 30.88 3.83
N TRP A 128 -3.35 30.84 2.50
CA TRP A 128 -4.48 30.33 1.71
C TRP A 128 -4.80 28.86 2.01
N LYS A 129 -3.78 28.00 2.14
CA LYS A 129 -3.96 26.60 2.55
C LYS A 129 -4.58 26.51 3.95
N CYS A 130 -4.07 27.26 4.92
CA CYS A 130 -4.59 27.25 6.29
C CYS A 130 -6.04 27.72 6.38
N ARG A 131 -6.41 28.73 5.58
CA ARG A 131 -7.80 29.19 5.45
C ARG A 131 -8.70 28.07 4.97
N ASN A 132 -8.29 27.36 3.91
CA ASN A 132 -9.09 26.26 3.35
C ASN A 132 -9.17 25.07 4.30
N PHE A 133 -8.09 24.74 5.02
CA PHE A 133 -8.16 23.74 6.09
C PHE A 133 -9.20 24.11 7.14
N ARG A 134 -9.23 25.37 7.57
CA ARG A 134 -10.24 25.83 8.53
C ARG A 134 -11.66 25.74 7.96
N ARG A 135 -11.87 26.10 6.68
CA ARG A 135 -13.20 26.07 6.03
C ARG A 135 -13.75 24.65 5.82
N PHE A 136 -12.92 23.74 5.34
CA PHE A 136 -13.37 22.42 4.88
C PHE A 136 -13.14 21.31 5.89
N GLN A 137 -12.29 21.53 6.89
CA GLN A 137 -11.91 20.51 7.88
C GLN A 137 -12.09 20.97 9.33
N GLY A 138 -12.49 22.22 9.58
CA GLY A 138 -12.71 22.74 10.94
C GLY A 138 -11.44 22.91 11.79
N VAL A 139 -10.25 22.77 11.19
CA VAL A 139 -8.98 22.83 11.92
C VAL A 139 -8.62 24.27 12.29
N LEU A 140 -8.46 24.53 13.59
CA LEU A 140 -8.01 25.81 14.13
C LEU A 140 -6.49 25.79 14.33
N LEU A 141 -5.76 26.65 13.62
CA LEU A 141 -4.30 26.79 13.76
C LEU A 141 -3.96 28.16 14.36
N SER A 142 -3.02 28.19 15.30
CA SER A 142 -2.47 29.43 15.84
C SER A 142 -1.51 30.09 14.85
N ALA A 143 -1.25 31.40 15.03
CA ALA A 143 -0.25 32.11 14.23
C ALA A 143 1.15 31.46 14.32
N ASP A 144 1.51 30.84 15.46
CA ASP A 144 2.74 30.05 15.60
C ASP A 144 2.79 28.86 14.66
N GLN A 145 1.70 28.08 14.61
CA GLN A 145 1.63 26.90 13.77
C GLN A 145 1.61 27.27 12.28
N ILE A 146 0.92 28.35 11.90
CA ILE A 146 0.93 28.86 10.53
C ILE A 146 2.34 29.33 10.17
N PHE A 147 3.01 30.10 11.03
CA PHE A 147 4.38 30.57 10.79
C PHE A 147 5.39 29.42 10.70
N HIS A 148 5.24 28.38 11.51
CA HIS A 148 6.08 27.18 11.41
C HIS A 148 5.91 26.49 10.04
N ARG A 149 4.67 26.36 9.54
CA ARG A 149 4.39 25.83 8.20
C ARG A 149 4.97 26.70 7.08
N VAL A 150 4.97 28.03 7.26
CA VAL A 150 5.62 28.98 6.34
C VAL A 150 7.13 28.70 6.26
N LYS A 151 7.82 28.58 7.40
CA LYS A 151 9.26 28.28 7.45
C LYS A 151 9.59 26.96 6.75
N ILE A 152 8.79 25.91 7.01
CA ILE A 152 8.97 24.60 6.34
C ILE A 152 8.79 24.75 4.83
N GLN A 153 7.69 25.36 4.38
CA GLN A 153 7.38 25.47 2.95
C GLN A 153 8.47 26.21 2.18
N ILE A 154 8.96 27.32 2.73
CA ILE A 154 10.00 28.14 2.10
C ILE A 154 11.36 27.47 2.23
N GLY A 155 11.67 26.84 3.36
CA GLY A 155 12.91 26.08 3.56
C GLY A 155 13.04 24.94 2.56
N VAL A 156 11.96 24.19 2.29
CA VAL A 156 11.92 23.14 1.27
C VAL A 156 12.15 23.72 -0.13
N TRP A 157 11.44 24.78 -0.50
CA TRP A 157 11.65 25.42 -1.81
C TRP A 157 13.07 25.97 -1.95
N ALA A 158 13.61 26.60 -0.91
CA ALA A 158 14.95 27.18 -0.93
C ALA A 158 16.05 26.11 -0.95
N ASN A 159 15.88 24.99 -0.25
CA ASN A 159 16.81 23.85 -0.32
C ASN A 159 16.83 23.22 -1.72
N TYR A 160 15.66 23.05 -2.33
CA TYR A 160 15.58 22.53 -3.69
C TYR A 160 16.25 23.45 -4.73
N LEU A 161 16.03 24.76 -4.62
CA LEU A 161 16.53 25.73 -5.59
C LEU A 161 18.00 26.15 -5.33
N TRP A 162 18.40 26.19 -4.06
CA TRP A 162 19.72 26.64 -3.62
C TRP A 162 20.25 25.73 -2.50
N PRO A 163 20.56 24.46 -2.80
CA PRO A 163 21.00 23.48 -1.78
C PRO A 163 22.31 23.88 -1.10
N LEU A 164 23.19 24.63 -1.78
CA LEU A 164 24.42 25.16 -1.16
C LEU A 164 24.16 26.28 -0.14
N LEU A 165 23.03 26.97 -0.27
CA LEU A 165 22.66 28.08 0.61
C LEU A 165 21.85 27.60 1.79
N ILE A 166 20.92 26.67 1.55
CA ILE A 166 20.10 25.99 2.55
C ILE A 166 20.34 24.49 2.42
N PRO A 167 21.44 23.93 2.97
CA PRO A 167 21.76 22.51 2.83
C PRO A 167 20.83 21.62 3.67
N VAL A 168 20.39 22.14 4.82
CA VAL A 168 19.52 21.42 5.77
C VAL A 168 18.29 22.28 6.03
N VAL A 169 17.12 21.79 5.61
CA VAL A 169 15.83 22.48 5.80
C VAL A 169 15.55 22.71 7.28
N ASN A 170 15.89 21.73 8.13
CA ASN A 170 15.64 21.83 9.57
C ASN A 170 16.39 23.00 10.20
N ASP A 171 17.65 23.21 9.83
CA ASP A 171 18.44 24.33 10.34
C ASP A 171 17.80 25.66 9.95
N PHE A 172 17.25 25.77 8.73
CA PHE A 172 16.49 26.94 8.29
C PHE A 172 15.18 27.13 9.05
N VAL A 173 14.48 26.04 9.38
CA VAL A 173 13.25 26.12 10.17
C VAL A 173 13.53 26.50 11.62
N CYS A 174 14.59 25.97 12.21
CA CYS A 174 14.98 26.21 13.60
C CYS A 174 15.59 27.60 13.79
N ASN A 175 16.52 28.01 12.94
CA ASN A 175 17.25 29.27 13.06
C ASN A 175 17.54 29.90 11.68
N PRO A 176 16.52 30.48 11.01
CA PRO A 176 16.70 31.09 9.70
C PRO A 176 17.63 32.31 9.75
N GLU A 177 17.65 33.05 10.86
CA GLU A 177 18.49 34.25 11.05
C GLU A 177 19.99 33.94 11.01
N ALA A 178 20.40 32.80 11.60
CA ALA A 178 21.78 32.34 11.59
C ALA A 178 22.24 31.96 10.17
N ILE A 179 21.40 31.27 9.39
CA ILE A 179 21.73 30.85 8.02
C ILE A 179 21.79 32.05 7.07
N LEU A 180 20.94 33.05 7.29
CA LEU A 180 20.95 34.30 6.51
C LEU A 180 22.10 35.24 6.94
N GLY A 181 22.85 34.89 7.99
CA GLY A 181 24.00 35.66 8.48
C GLY A 181 23.60 37.04 9.03
N LEU A 182 22.45 37.11 9.71
CA LEU A 182 21.84 38.35 10.19
C LEU A 182 22.03 38.60 11.70
N VAL A 183 22.59 37.64 12.44
CA VAL A 183 22.95 37.78 13.88
C VAL A 183 24.32 37.13 14.15
N VAL A 184 25.17 37.80 14.93
CA VAL A 184 26.40 37.21 15.50
C VAL A 184 26.01 36.28 16.66
N PRO A 185 26.45 35.00 16.71
CA PRO A 185 26.04 34.09 17.76
C PRO A 185 26.49 34.60 19.14
N LYS A 186 25.55 34.87 20.04
CA LYS A 186 25.85 35.04 21.48
C LYS A 186 26.22 33.68 22.09
N PRO A 187 27.12 33.62 23.09
CA PRO A 187 27.47 32.38 23.77
C PRO A 187 26.23 31.77 24.44
N LYS A 188 26.11 30.44 24.38
CA LYS A 188 24.96 29.65 24.86
C LYS A 188 24.65 29.97 26.33
N PRO A 189 23.39 30.26 26.71
CA PRO A 189 22.97 30.16 28.09
C PRO A 189 22.86 28.68 28.51
N SER A 190 23.05 28.45 29.81
CA SER A 190 23.15 27.17 30.49
C SER A 190 21.96 26.23 30.26
N VAL A 191 22.31 24.95 30.33
CA VAL A 191 21.48 23.73 30.33
C VAL A 191 20.09 23.97 30.92
N ASP A 192 19.08 23.99 30.04
CA ASP A 192 17.66 23.65 30.31
C ASP A 192 16.75 23.91 29.08
N ALA A 193 17.23 24.65 28.06
CA ALA A 193 16.48 24.86 26.80
C ALA A 193 16.79 23.81 25.68
N SER A 194 17.60 22.79 25.96
CA SER A 194 18.09 21.81 24.97
C SER A 194 17.14 20.63 24.67
N LEU A 195 15.98 20.55 25.31
CA LEU A 195 15.09 19.39 25.19
C LEU A 195 14.19 19.36 23.93
N ASN A 196 14.06 20.47 23.18
CA ASN A 196 13.12 20.55 22.05
C ASN A 196 13.75 20.54 20.64
N CYS A 197 15.08 20.47 20.51
CA CYS A 197 15.75 20.46 19.20
C CYS A 197 16.74 19.28 19.00
N ALA A 198 16.88 18.37 19.97
CA ALA A 198 17.92 17.33 19.96
C ALA A 198 17.53 16.00 19.26
N ALA A 199 16.51 15.98 18.39
CA ALA A 199 16.09 14.77 17.67
C ALA A 199 16.27 14.92 16.15
N SER A 200 17.49 15.19 15.66
CA SER A 200 17.82 15.19 14.22
C SER A 200 19.33 15.20 13.99
N GLY A 201 20.01 14.05 14.17
CA GLY A 201 21.34 13.82 13.64
C GLY A 201 21.25 13.05 12.32
N LEU A 202 21.56 13.71 11.20
CA LEU A 202 21.66 13.13 9.85
C LEU A 202 23.15 13.02 9.49
N ASN A 203 23.67 11.81 9.31
CA ASN A 203 24.85 11.59 8.47
C ASN A 203 24.36 11.44 7.02
N LEU A 204 24.79 12.35 6.15
CA LEU A 204 24.41 12.39 4.74
C LEU A 204 25.51 11.76 3.88
N VAL A 205 25.18 10.72 3.12
CA VAL A 205 26.03 10.19 2.03
C VAL A 205 25.58 10.85 0.71
N LEU A 206 26.54 11.45 -0.01
CA LEU A 206 26.35 12.06 -1.33
C LEU A 206 26.00 11.01 -2.40
N VAL A 207 25.09 11.35 -3.32
CA VAL A 207 24.93 10.69 -4.62
C VAL A 207 25.13 11.73 -5.73
N ILE A 208 26.14 11.51 -6.56
CA ILE A 208 26.42 12.28 -7.78
C ILE A 208 25.82 11.51 -8.97
N ILE A 209 24.94 12.15 -9.73
CA ILE A 209 24.42 11.59 -10.99
C ILE A 209 25.23 12.18 -12.15
N GLY A 210 26.12 11.37 -12.72
CA GLY A 210 26.75 11.63 -14.01
C GLY A 210 26.02 10.89 -15.13
N GLY A 211 25.61 11.59 -16.19
CA GLY A 211 24.99 10.99 -17.36
C GLY A 211 25.99 10.24 -18.24
N VAL A 212 25.60 9.06 -18.75
CA VAL A 212 26.35 8.36 -19.79
C VAL A 212 25.39 7.79 -20.85
N LYS A 213 25.79 7.99 -22.10
CA LYS A 213 25.15 7.56 -23.36
C LYS A 213 25.17 6.03 -23.50
N ILE A 214 24.10 5.50 -24.09
CA ILE A 214 23.93 4.07 -24.42
C ILE A 214 24.64 3.77 -25.75
N THR A 215 25.58 2.83 -25.76
CA THR A 215 25.93 2.03 -26.94
C THR A 215 25.98 0.55 -26.55
N ALA A 216 25.24 -0.27 -27.28
CA ALA A 216 25.20 -1.73 -27.11
C ALA A 216 26.50 -2.39 -27.59
N PRO A 217 26.81 -3.61 -27.12
CA PRO A 217 27.21 -4.63 -28.08
C PRO A 217 26.65 -6.04 -27.83
N ILE A 218 26.87 -6.83 -28.87
CA ILE A 218 26.34 -8.12 -29.29
C ILE A 218 26.96 -9.31 -28.51
N LEU A 219 26.22 -10.44 -28.46
CA LEU A 219 26.64 -11.74 -27.92
C LEU A 219 27.94 -12.29 -28.55
N SER A 220 28.81 -12.90 -27.74
CA SER A 220 29.43 -14.20 -28.13
C SER A 220 29.94 -15.04 -26.94
N SER A 221 29.56 -16.32 -27.00
CA SER A 221 30.20 -17.59 -26.57
C SER A 221 30.77 -17.86 -25.17
N LYS A 222 30.35 -19.03 -24.68
CA LYS A 222 30.79 -19.85 -23.53
C LYS A 222 32.29 -20.19 -23.53
N ARG A 223 32.95 -20.14 -22.35
CA ARG A 223 33.75 -21.22 -21.70
C ARG A 223 34.62 -20.67 -20.55
N GLN A 224 34.21 -20.92 -19.30
CA GLN A 224 35.06 -21.40 -18.19
C GLN A 224 34.19 -21.54 -16.93
N MET A 225 33.67 -22.74 -16.69
CA MET A 225 33.06 -23.14 -15.42
C MET A 225 34.14 -23.83 -14.56
N ALA A 226 34.03 -23.62 -13.23
CA ALA A 226 34.76 -24.27 -12.14
C ALA A 226 35.96 -23.52 -11.52
N LYS A 227 35.75 -22.25 -11.10
CA LYS A 227 36.32 -21.62 -9.89
C LYS A 227 35.55 -20.29 -9.66
N ASN A 228 35.07 -20.03 -8.43
CA ASN A 228 34.29 -18.85 -7.95
C ASN A 228 32.76 -19.01 -7.76
N ASP A 229 32.29 -19.98 -6.97
CA ASP A 229 30.88 -20.03 -6.50
C ASP A 229 30.61 -19.22 -5.19
N ARG A 230 31.64 -18.63 -4.58
CA ARG A 230 31.51 -17.80 -3.35
C ARG A 230 31.30 -16.31 -3.64
N ASP A 231 32.06 -15.74 -4.58
CA ASP A 231 31.92 -14.32 -4.97
C ASP A 231 30.58 -14.01 -5.67
N GLY A 232 29.99 -14.98 -6.38
CA GLY A 232 28.74 -14.79 -7.12
C GLY A 232 27.50 -14.58 -6.25
N LYS A 233 27.47 -15.13 -5.03
CA LYS A 233 26.30 -15.04 -4.13
C LYS A 233 26.27 -13.72 -3.35
N HIS A 234 27.43 -13.14 -3.09
CA HIS A 234 27.55 -11.83 -2.44
C HIS A 234 27.01 -10.73 -3.37
N ASN A 235 27.37 -10.78 -4.66
CA ASN A 235 26.90 -9.82 -5.67
C ASN A 235 25.40 -9.92 -5.95
N LEU A 236 24.80 -11.12 -5.85
CA LEU A 236 23.36 -11.29 -6.09
C LEU A 236 22.50 -10.57 -5.03
N ALA A 237 22.96 -10.50 -3.78
CA ALA A 237 22.23 -9.85 -2.68
C ALA A 237 21.97 -8.36 -2.93
N CYS A 238 22.90 -7.68 -3.61
CA CYS A 238 22.87 -6.23 -3.84
C CYS A 238 22.64 -5.84 -5.31
N THR A 239 22.34 -6.80 -6.18
CA THR A 239 22.13 -6.52 -7.61
C THR A 239 20.98 -5.55 -7.83
N GLY A 240 21.20 -4.50 -8.63
CA GLY A 240 20.18 -3.52 -9.04
C GLY A 240 19.78 -2.50 -7.97
N VAL A 241 20.48 -2.47 -6.84
CA VAL A 241 20.32 -1.46 -5.78
C VAL A 241 21.07 -0.18 -6.18
N ASP A 242 20.50 1.00 -5.90
CA ASP A 242 21.06 2.29 -6.35
C ASP A 242 22.43 2.61 -5.71
N ASN A 243 22.76 2.01 -4.56
CA ASN A 243 24.09 2.04 -3.92
C ASN A 243 24.50 0.62 -3.51
N ASP A 244 24.97 -0.14 -4.49
CA ASP A 244 25.40 -1.53 -4.35
C ASP A 244 26.60 -1.68 -3.41
N ASP A 245 27.57 -0.77 -3.48
CA ASP A 245 28.73 -0.75 -2.58
C ASP A 245 28.32 -0.62 -1.11
N LEU A 246 27.41 0.30 -0.78
CA LEU A 246 26.88 0.45 0.58
C LEU A 246 26.06 -0.77 1.03
N CYS A 247 25.32 -1.38 0.09
CA CYS A 247 24.61 -2.63 0.37
C CYS A 247 25.60 -3.76 0.71
N LEU A 248 26.66 -3.92 -0.09
CA LEU A 248 27.69 -4.93 0.12
C LEU A 248 28.46 -4.69 1.42
N SER A 249 28.78 -3.43 1.75
CA SER A 249 29.45 -3.10 3.01
C SER A 249 28.58 -3.45 4.21
N ASN A 250 27.28 -3.14 4.18
CA ASN A 250 26.35 -3.47 5.27
C ASN A 250 26.21 -4.98 5.47
N ILE A 251 26.13 -5.74 4.37
CA ILE A 251 26.11 -7.20 4.43
C ILE A 251 27.43 -7.73 5.00
N GLN A 252 28.57 -7.17 4.58
CA GLN A 252 29.88 -7.58 5.08
C GLN A 252 30.03 -7.32 6.59
N THR A 253 29.54 -6.19 7.10
CA THR A 253 29.50 -5.88 8.53
C THR A 253 28.63 -6.87 9.31
N GLU A 254 27.44 -7.20 8.81
CA GLU A 254 26.58 -8.21 9.44
C GLU A 254 27.20 -9.62 9.42
N LEU A 255 27.90 -9.95 8.33
CA LEU A 255 28.61 -11.22 8.20
C LEU A 255 29.79 -11.35 9.17
N GLN A 256 30.52 -10.28 9.45
CA GLN A 256 31.59 -10.27 10.45
C GLN A 256 31.09 -10.67 11.85
N ASN A 257 29.82 -10.38 12.17
CA ASN A 257 29.20 -10.73 13.44
C ASN A 257 28.72 -12.20 13.53
N LEU A 258 28.65 -12.94 12.42
CA LEU A 258 28.00 -14.27 12.33
C LEU A 258 28.99 -15.45 12.23
N GLY A 259 30.30 -15.21 12.20
CA GLY A 259 31.31 -16.27 12.12
C GLY A 259 31.52 -16.82 10.69
N PRO A 260 31.55 -18.15 10.44
CA PRO A 260 31.91 -18.71 9.14
C PRO A 260 30.97 -18.28 8.01
N GLN A 261 31.56 -17.86 6.89
CA GLN A 261 30.85 -17.42 5.68
C GLN A 261 30.20 -18.60 4.95
N THR A 262 28.95 -18.91 5.30
CA THR A 262 28.13 -19.94 4.66
C THR A 262 27.02 -19.30 3.80
N PRO A 263 26.45 -20.00 2.81
CA PRO A 263 25.29 -19.47 2.07
C PRO A 263 24.12 -19.06 2.97
N SER A 264 23.93 -19.74 4.12
CA SER A 264 22.92 -19.38 5.11
C SER A 264 23.26 -18.10 5.88
N SER A 265 24.55 -17.83 6.17
CA SER A 265 24.96 -16.58 6.82
C SER A 265 24.80 -15.39 5.88
N VAL A 266 25.11 -15.55 4.58
CA VAL A 266 24.86 -14.52 3.54
C VAL A 266 23.39 -14.19 3.42
N LEU A 267 22.53 -15.21 3.36
CA LEU A 267 21.08 -15.00 3.32
C LEU A 267 20.56 -14.31 4.59
N HIS A 268 21.04 -14.71 5.77
CA HIS A 268 20.68 -14.07 7.04
C HIS A 268 21.13 -12.60 7.10
N ALA A 269 22.37 -12.29 6.67
CA ALA A 269 22.87 -10.93 6.60
C ALA A 269 22.05 -10.08 5.61
N ALA A 270 21.81 -10.59 4.40
CA ALA A 270 20.99 -9.90 3.40
C ALA A 270 19.56 -9.62 3.90
N LEU A 271 18.95 -10.57 4.61
CA LEU A 271 17.63 -10.39 5.23
C LEU A 271 17.62 -9.31 6.30
N ARG A 272 18.65 -9.28 7.14
CA ARG A 272 18.80 -8.26 8.19
C ARG A 272 19.03 -6.87 7.60
N THR A 273 19.93 -6.75 6.62
CA THR A 273 20.14 -5.50 5.89
C THR A 273 18.85 -5.01 5.20
N THR A 274 18.08 -5.92 4.61
CA THR A 274 16.80 -5.60 3.97
C THR A 274 15.76 -5.12 4.98
N LEU A 275 15.68 -5.77 6.15
CA LEU A 275 14.81 -5.37 7.26
C LEU A 275 15.14 -3.95 7.74
N ASP A 276 16.42 -3.63 7.89
CA ASP A 276 16.86 -2.32 8.36
C ASP A 276 16.64 -1.23 7.30
N GLU A 277 16.77 -1.54 6.01
CA GLU A 277 16.39 -0.61 4.93
C GLU A 277 14.87 -0.34 4.91
N ALA A 278 14.05 -1.39 5.10
CA ALA A 278 12.60 -1.23 5.18
C ALA A 278 12.18 -0.32 6.35
N ARG A 279 12.79 -0.50 7.53
CA ARG A 279 12.57 0.38 8.70
C ARG A 279 12.97 1.82 8.42
N ARG A 280 14.16 2.05 7.86
CA ARG A 280 14.63 3.39 7.48
C ARG A 280 13.71 4.08 6.47
N THR A 281 13.12 3.31 5.56
CA THR A 281 12.14 3.81 4.61
C THR A 281 10.85 4.28 5.30
N ILE A 282 10.34 3.54 6.29
CA ILE A 282 9.18 3.95 7.11
C ILE A 282 9.46 5.25 7.86
N ASP A 283 10.64 5.37 8.49
CA ASP A 283 11.05 6.58 9.21
C ASP A 283 11.11 7.80 8.28
N THR A 284 11.62 7.57 7.06
CA THR A 284 11.68 8.59 6.01
C THR A 284 10.28 9.04 5.59
N MET A 285 9.34 8.12 5.40
CA MET A 285 7.95 8.43 5.05
C MET A 285 7.20 9.21 6.12
N THR A 286 7.49 8.93 7.39
CA THR A 286 6.88 9.64 8.53
C THR A 286 7.23 11.14 8.51
N ARG A 287 8.40 11.51 7.99
CA ARG A 287 8.83 12.91 7.85
C ARG A 287 8.07 13.67 6.76
N PHE A 288 7.49 12.95 5.79
CA PHE A 288 6.79 13.56 4.65
C PHE A 288 5.27 13.66 4.83
N THR A 289 4.71 13.08 5.89
CA THR A 289 3.26 13.03 6.11
C THR A 289 2.65 14.44 6.25
N GLY A 290 3.42 15.40 6.78
CA GLY A 290 3.01 16.81 6.89
C GLY A 290 3.02 17.62 5.59
N LEU A 291 3.52 17.06 4.48
CA LEU A 291 3.64 17.75 3.18
C LEU A 291 2.44 17.52 2.25
N SER A 292 1.58 16.56 2.54
CA SER A 292 0.50 16.19 1.63
C SER A 292 -0.57 17.28 1.52
N SER A 293 -1.05 17.48 0.30
CA SER A 293 -2.01 18.52 -0.07
C SER A 293 -3.43 18.03 -0.28
N SER A 294 -3.65 16.71 -0.37
CA SER A 294 -4.97 16.10 -0.58
C SER A 294 -5.20 14.90 0.34
N TYR A 295 -6.47 14.68 0.72
CA TYR A 295 -6.87 13.56 1.58
C TYR A 295 -6.48 12.19 1.01
N ARG A 296 -6.60 12.00 -0.32
CA ARG A 296 -6.20 10.76 -0.99
C ARG A 296 -4.69 10.51 -0.91
N GLU A 297 -3.88 11.55 -1.09
CA GLU A 297 -2.42 11.42 -1.00
C GLU A 297 -1.97 11.15 0.45
N GLN A 298 -2.65 11.72 1.46
CA GLN A 298 -2.45 11.34 2.87
C GLN A 298 -2.78 9.85 3.10
N MET A 299 -3.91 9.38 2.57
CA MET A 299 -4.32 7.98 2.67
C MET A 299 -3.32 7.04 2.01
N ALA A 300 -2.80 7.41 0.83
CA ALA A 300 -1.76 6.64 0.14
C ALA A 300 -0.46 6.50 0.95
N ILE A 301 -0.07 7.55 1.68
CA ILE A 301 1.10 7.50 2.58
C ILE A 301 0.84 6.58 3.76
N GLU A 302 -0.33 6.66 4.39
CA GLU A 302 -0.69 5.78 5.50
C GLU A 302 -0.80 4.31 5.05
N ASP A 303 -1.34 4.07 3.85
CA ASP A 303 -1.30 2.75 3.21
C ASP A 303 0.14 2.27 3.04
N CYS A 304 1.02 3.13 2.52
CA CYS A 304 2.40 2.74 2.31
C CYS A 304 3.14 2.41 3.61
N LYS A 305 2.93 3.20 4.68
CA LYS A 305 3.49 2.91 6.01
C LYS A 305 3.00 1.58 6.54
N GLU A 306 1.69 1.34 6.45
CA GLU A 306 1.06 0.09 6.90
C GLU A 306 1.62 -1.12 6.13
N LEU A 307 1.72 -1.02 4.81
CA LEU A 307 2.25 -2.05 3.92
C LEU A 307 3.74 -2.33 4.15
N LEU A 308 4.55 -1.30 4.40
CA LEU A 308 5.96 -1.49 4.75
C LEU A 308 6.14 -2.11 6.15
N ASP A 309 5.28 -1.74 7.11
CA ASP A 309 5.27 -2.36 8.44
C ASP A 309 4.87 -3.85 8.37
N PHE A 310 4.02 -4.25 7.42
CA PHE A 310 3.78 -5.66 7.09
C PHE A 310 5.04 -6.31 6.54
N SER A 311 5.73 -5.69 5.57
CA SER A 311 7.00 -6.22 5.04
C SER A 311 8.07 -6.39 6.13
N VAL A 312 8.18 -5.43 7.06
CA VAL A 312 9.08 -5.53 8.21
C VAL A 312 8.75 -6.76 9.07
N SER A 313 7.46 -7.01 9.30
CA SER A 313 7.00 -8.17 10.08
C SER A 313 7.33 -9.49 9.37
N GLU A 314 7.05 -9.57 8.07
CA GLU A 314 7.31 -10.74 7.24
C GLU A 314 8.81 -11.07 7.10
N LEU A 315 9.65 -10.04 6.96
CA LEU A 315 11.11 -10.17 6.98
C LEU A 315 11.62 -10.65 8.35
N ALA A 316 11.08 -10.09 9.44
CA ALA A 316 11.43 -10.50 10.81
C ALA A 316 11.01 -11.94 11.12
N TRP A 317 9.82 -12.36 10.69
CA TRP A 317 9.38 -13.75 10.79
C TRP A 317 10.29 -14.68 10.00
N SER A 318 10.67 -14.29 8.78
CA SER A 318 11.60 -15.07 7.95
C SER A 318 12.97 -15.24 8.63
N LEU A 319 13.49 -14.18 9.27
CA LEU A 319 14.73 -14.25 10.07
C LEU A 319 14.60 -15.19 11.27
N ALA A 320 13.50 -15.11 12.02
CA ALA A 320 13.27 -15.96 13.18
C ALA A 320 13.17 -17.44 12.78
N GLU A 321 12.49 -17.73 11.67
CA GLU A 321 12.30 -19.09 11.18
C GLU A 321 13.60 -19.72 10.68
N MET A 322 14.42 -18.96 9.95
CA MET A 322 15.73 -19.44 9.51
C MET A 322 16.66 -19.80 10.67
N ARG A 323 16.56 -19.11 11.82
CA ARG A 323 17.31 -19.49 13.03
C ARG A 323 16.88 -20.86 13.52
N LYS A 324 15.57 -21.13 13.60
CA LYS A 324 15.06 -22.45 13.99
C LYS A 324 15.50 -23.56 13.04
N ILE A 325 15.50 -23.30 11.73
CA ILE A 325 15.98 -24.25 10.73
C ILE A 325 17.47 -24.57 10.95
N ARG A 326 18.29 -23.54 11.20
CA ARG A 326 19.72 -23.71 11.51
C ARG A 326 19.93 -24.51 12.80
N ASP A 327 19.08 -24.31 13.80
CA ASP A 327 19.15 -24.97 15.09
C ASP A 327 18.57 -26.41 15.07
N GLY A 328 18.27 -26.95 13.88
CA GLY A 328 17.89 -28.36 13.68
C GLY A 328 16.38 -28.63 13.55
N GLY A 329 15.54 -27.60 13.49
CA GLY A 329 14.10 -27.75 13.24
C GLY A 329 13.84 -28.27 11.82
N THR A 330 13.30 -29.49 11.69
CA THR A 330 13.15 -30.21 10.39
C THR A 330 11.69 -30.50 10.01
N SER A 331 10.71 -29.73 10.51
CA SER A 331 9.33 -29.90 10.06
C SER A 331 9.09 -29.22 8.70
N ALA A 332 8.29 -29.86 7.84
CA ALA A 332 7.86 -29.33 6.54
C ALA A 332 7.07 -27.99 6.65
N GLU A 333 6.68 -27.59 7.86
CA GLU A 333 6.11 -26.28 8.16
C GLU A 333 7.13 -25.15 8.05
N TYR A 334 8.34 -25.36 8.60
CA TYR A 334 9.39 -24.34 8.67
C TYR A 334 9.95 -23.98 7.29
N GLU A 335 9.98 -24.92 6.35
CA GLU A 335 10.56 -24.70 5.02
C GLU A 335 9.66 -23.87 4.09
N GLY A 336 8.34 -23.95 4.20
CA GLY A 336 7.42 -23.22 3.32
C GLY A 336 7.20 -21.75 3.71
N ASN A 337 7.40 -21.43 4.99
CA ASN A 337 7.04 -20.14 5.59
C ASN A 337 7.89 -18.97 5.06
N PRO A 338 9.24 -19.04 5.02
CA PRO A 338 10.05 -17.92 4.55
C PRO A 338 9.72 -17.53 3.11
N LYS A 339 9.51 -18.51 2.21
CA LYS A 339 9.15 -18.19 0.82
C LYS A 339 7.80 -17.47 0.71
N ALA A 340 6.82 -17.88 1.50
CA ALA A 340 5.50 -17.24 1.53
C ALA A 340 5.59 -15.80 2.06
N TRP A 341 6.28 -15.59 3.18
CA TRP A 341 6.45 -14.27 3.79
C TRP A 341 7.29 -13.33 2.94
N LEU A 342 8.39 -13.81 2.33
CA LEU A 342 9.18 -12.99 1.40
C LEU A 342 8.41 -12.63 0.12
N SER A 343 7.57 -13.54 -0.37
CA SER A 343 6.71 -13.24 -1.51
C SER A 343 5.65 -12.19 -1.18
N ALA A 344 5.09 -12.24 0.03
CA ALA A 344 4.16 -11.24 0.55
C ALA A 344 4.85 -9.89 0.78
N ALA A 345 6.03 -9.91 1.40
CA ALA A 345 6.83 -8.72 1.66
C ALA A 345 7.11 -7.94 0.39
N LEU A 346 7.38 -8.61 -0.72
CA LEU A 346 7.60 -8.02 -2.05
C LEU A 346 6.34 -7.45 -2.71
N SER A 347 5.16 -7.94 -2.31
CA SER A 347 3.87 -7.49 -2.88
C SER A 347 3.42 -6.16 -2.29
N ASN A 348 3.73 -5.92 -1.03
CA ASN A 348 3.28 -4.75 -0.28
C ASN A 348 3.79 -3.42 -0.89
N GLN A 349 5.02 -3.38 -1.44
CA GLN A 349 5.56 -2.16 -2.04
C GLN A 349 4.82 -1.74 -3.32
N ASP A 350 4.32 -2.70 -4.09
CA ASP A 350 3.54 -2.38 -5.29
C ASP A 350 2.22 -1.69 -4.91
N THR A 351 1.51 -2.25 -3.92
CA THR A 351 0.26 -1.66 -3.43
C THR A 351 0.49 -0.29 -2.76
N CYS A 352 1.64 -0.10 -2.10
CA CYS A 352 2.04 1.23 -1.61
C CYS A 352 2.08 2.26 -2.74
N LEU A 353 2.72 1.93 -3.87
CA LEU A 353 2.85 2.86 -5.00
C LEU A 353 1.52 3.05 -5.75
N GLU A 354 0.71 1.99 -5.85
CA GLU A 354 -0.62 2.04 -6.46
C GLU A 354 -1.61 2.90 -5.67
N GLY A 355 -1.43 3.03 -4.35
CA GLY A 355 -2.22 3.93 -3.52
C GLY A 355 -2.21 5.40 -4.00
N PHE A 356 -1.17 5.80 -4.75
CA PHE A 356 -1.05 7.15 -5.33
C PHE A 356 -1.80 7.32 -6.66
N GLU A 357 -2.46 6.28 -7.18
CA GLU A 357 -3.32 6.40 -8.35
C GLU A 357 -4.48 7.37 -8.10
N GLY A 358 -4.77 8.22 -9.08
CA GLY A 358 -5.76 9.29 -8.93
C GLY A 358 -5.31 10.48 -8.06
N THR A 359 -4.01 10.59 -7.75
CA THR A 359 -3.37 11.81 -7.20
C THR A 359 -2.50 12.50 -8.26
N ASP A 360 -1.91 13.65 -7.94
CA ASP A 360 -0.90 14.28 -8.80
C ASP A 360 0.49 13.64 -8.70
N ARG A 361 0.62 12.57 -7.89
CA ARG A 361 1.81 11.73 -7.70
C ARG A 361 3.05 12.50 -7.24
N HIS A 362 2.89 13.71 -6.72
CA HIS A 362 4.00 14.52 -6.23
C HIS A 362 4.73 13.79 -5.11
N LEU A 363 4.03 13.36 -4.04
CA LEU A 363 4.68 12.62 -2.96
C LEU A 363 5.20 11.24 -3.35
N GLU A 364 4.55 10.57 -4.32
CA GLU A 364 5.05 9.30 -4.88
C GLU A 364 6.49 9.46 -5.40
N THR A 365 6.81 10.56 -6.08
CA THR A 365 8.16 10.78 -6.62
C THR A 365 9.25 10.87 -5.55
N PHE A 366 8.95 11.34 -4.33
CA PHE A 366 9.92 11.42 -3.24
C PHE A 366 10.19 10.06 -2.61
N ILE A 367 9.15 9.23 -2.48
CA ILE A 367 9.27 7.91 -1.83
C ILE A 367 9.64 6.78 -2.80
N ARG A 368 9.41 6.97 -4.11
CA ARG A 368 9.59 5.93 -5.13
C ARG A 368 10.99 5.32 -5.08
N GLY A 369 12.03 6.13 -4.89
CA GLY A 369 13.41 5.66 -4.80
C GLY A 369 13.60 4.67 -3.65
N SER A 370 13.26 5.08 -2.43
CA SER A 370 13.39 4.23 -1.23
C SER A 370 12.53 2.95 -1.33
N VAL A 371 11.28 3.07 -1.80
CA VAL A 371 10.39 1.91 -1.98
C VAL A 371 10.96 0.95 -3.03
N LYS A 372 11.50 1.46 -4.15
CA LYS A 372 12.14 0.66 -5.20
C LYS A 372 13.37 -0.06 -4.65
N GLN A 373 14.19 0.61 -3.84
CA GLN A 373 15.36 0.00 -3.21
C GLN A 373 14.97 -1.16 -2.29
N VAL A 374 13.97 -0.96 -1.41
CA VAL A 374 13.43 -2.05 -0.57
C VAL A 374 12.89 -3.20 -1.43
N THR A 375 12.15 -2.88 -2.49
CA THR A 375 11.60 -3.88 -3.43
C THR A 375 12.73 -4.72 -4.05
N GLN A 376 13.83 -4.09 -4.46
CA GLN A 376 14.96 -4.79 -5.07
C GLN A 376 15.68 -5.69 -4.06
N LEU A 377 15.92 -5.20 -2.85
CA LEU A 377 16.54 -5.98 -1.77
C LEU A 377 15.72 -7.22 -1.40
N ILE A 378 14.40 -7.07 -1.23
CA ILE A 378 13.51 -8.21 -0.97
C ILE A 378 13.54 -9.19 -2.16
N GLY A 379 13.52 -8.68 -3.39
CA GLY A 379 13.63 -9.50 -4.61
C GLY A 379 14.91 -10.32 -4.67
N ASN A 380 16.05 -9.73 -4.32
CA ASN A 380 17.36 -10.38 -4.28
C ASN A 380 17.40 -11.46 -3.19
N VAL A 381 16.90 -11.15 -1.99
CA VAL A 381 16.77 -12.12 -0.90
C VAL A 381 15.89 -13.31 -1.29
N LEU A 382 14.74 -13.06 -1.92
CA LEU A 382 13.84 -14.12 -2.38
C LEU A 382 14.49 -15.00 -3.46
N ALA A 383 15.30 -14.41 -4.35
CA ALA A 383 16.07 -15.14 -5.34
C ALA A 383 17.14 -16.02 -4.68
N LEU A 384 17.91 -15.48 -3.74
CA LEU A 384 18.91 -16.23 -2.96
C LEU A 384 18.27 -17.39 -2.20
N TYR A 385 17.16 -17.14 -1.51
CA TYR A 385 16.39 -18.17 -0.81
C TYR A 385 15.96 -19.28 -1.77
N THR A 386 15.40 -18.90 -2.93
CA THR A 386 14.93 -19.87 -3.93
C THR A 386 16.07 -20.69 -4.52
N GLN A 387 17.22 -20.08 -4.81
CA GLN A 387 18.40 -20.80 -5.31
C GLN A 387 18.92 -21.80 -4.29
N LEU A 388 19.04 -21.39 -3.02
CA LEU A 388 19.53 -22.25 -1.94
C LEU A 388 18.66 -23.50 -1.75
N HIS A 389 17.33 -23.36 -1.88
CA HIS A 389 16.37 -24.44 -1.72
C HIS A 389 16.04 -25.17 -3.03
N SER A 390 16.56 -24.73 -4.18
CA SER A 390 16.44 -25.42 -5.47
C SER A 390 17.52 -26.48 -5.70
N LEU A 391 18.60 -26.45 -4.92
CA LEU A 391 19.59 -27.51 -4.86
C LEU A 391 18.99 -28.72 -4.12
N PRO A 392 19.28 -29.96 -4.52
CA PRO A 392 18.64 -31.14 -3.97
C PRO A 392 19.07 -31.35 -2.51
N PHE A 393 18.37 -30.74 -1.56
CA PHE A 393 18.34 -31.22 -0.20
C PHE A 393 17.57 -32.53 -0.20
N ARG A 394 18.24 -33.57 0.30
CA ARG A 394 17.82 -34.96 0.29
C ARG A 394 16.33 -35.10 0.64
N PRO A 395 15.58 -35.95 -0.06
CA PRO A 395 14.21 -36.27 0.36
C PRO A 395 14.27 -36.82 1.80
N PRO A 396 13.31 -36.49 2.67
CA PRO A 396 13.13 -37.22 3.91
C PRO A 396 13.00 -38.71 3.55
N ARG A 397 13.87 -39.54 4.15
CA ARG A 397 13.76 -41.00 4.11
C ARG A 397 12.35 -41.39 4.53
N ASN A 398 11.78 -42.35 3.80
CA ASN A 398 10.56 -43.10 4.10
C ASN A 398 10.07 -42.88 5.54
N MET A 399 9.01 -42.08 5.71
CA MET A 399 8.14 -42.25 6.86
C MET A 399 7.48 -43.62 6.69
N THR A 400 8.07 -44.62 7.33
CA THR A 400 7.32 -45.80 7.73
C THR A 400 6.07 -45.33 8.44
N SER A 401 4.92 -45.74 7.93
CA SER A 401 3.61 -45.55 8.55
C SER A 401 3.63 -46.19 9.93
N THR A 402 3.90 -45.39 10.96
CA THR A 402 3.50 -45.76 12.31
C THR A 402 2.00 -45.53 12.39
N ASN A 403 1.26 -46.64 12.37
CA ASN A 403 -0.13 -46.68 12.80
C ASN A 403 -0.19 -46.21 14.25
N ALA A 404 -0.37 -44.90 14.45
CA ALA A 404 -0.85 -44.34 15.70
C ALA A 404 -2.21 -43.71 15.39
N SER A 405 -3.26 -44.42 15.80
CA SER A 405 -4.65 -44.00 15.73
C SER A 405 -4.91 -42.90 16.76
N SER A 406 -4.46 -41.67 16.49
CA SER A 406 -5.10 -40.47 17.04
C SER A 406 -5.76 -39.72 15.89
N GLU A 407 -7.05 -39.43 16.03
CA GLU A 407 -7.85 -38.71 15.03
C GLU A 407 -7.30 -37.28 14.77
N PHE A 408 -6.44 -36.78 15.67
CA PHE A 408 -5.83 -35.44 15.63
C PHE A 408 -4.33 -35.46 16.03
N PRO A 409 -3.49 -34.53 15.53
CA PRO A 409 -2.06 -34.41 15.90
C PRO A 409 -1.84 -33.96 17.35
N GLU A 410 -0.71 -34.34 17.96
CA GLU A 410 -0.34 -34.02 19.36
C GLU A 410 -0.27 -32.52 19.70
N TRP A 411 -0.09 -31.65 18.72
CA TRP A 411 -0.02 -30.19 18.92
C TRP A 411 -1.40 -29.51 18.92
N MET A 412 -2.47 -30.24 18.62
CA MET A 412 -3.83 -29.71 18.53
C MET A 412 -4.47 -29.67 19.92
N THR A 413 -4.88 -28.47 20.35
CA THR A 413 -5.53 -28.28 21.65
C THR A 413 -6.88 -28.98 21.69
N ASP A 414 -7.29 -29.48 22.86
CA ASP A 414 -8.58 -30.18 23.02
C ASP A 414 -9.78 -29.33 22.59
N GLY A 415 -9.69 -28.00 22.75
CA GLY A 415 -10.70 -27.06 22.27
C GLY A 415 -10.82 -26.99 20.74
N ASP A 416 -9.71 -27.09 20.00
CA ASP A 416 -9.73 -27.14 18.54
C ASP A 416 -10.29 -28.47 18.02
N GLN A 417 -10.03 -29.58 18.73
CA GLN A 417 -10.60 -30.90 18.44
C GLN A 417 -12.12 -30.92 18.61
N GLU A 418 -12.65 -30.22 19.62
CA GLU A 418 -14.10 -30.11 19.84
C GLU A 418 -14.79 -29.25 18.78
N LEU A 419 -14.15 -28.15 18.33
CA LEU A 419 -14.63 -27.31 17.22
C LEU A 419 -14.71 -28.07 15.87
N LEU A 420 -13.86 -29.08 15.68
CA LEU A 420 -13.88 -29.98 14.52
C LEU A 420 -15.07 -30.96 14.54
N ARG A 421 -15.60 -31.28 15.74
CA ARG A 421 -16.68 -32.26 15.95
C ARG A 421 -18.08 -31.64 16.02
N THR A 422 -18.21 -30.37 16.41
CA THR A 422 -19.53 -29.73 16.66
C THR A 422 -20.18 -29.08 15.42
N HIS A 423 -21.51 -29.25 15.31
CA HIS A 423 -22.35 -28.45 14.41
C HIS A 423 -22.44 -27.00 14.92
N SER A 424 -22.60 -26.02 14.01
CA SER A 424 -22.54 -24.58 14.30
C SER A 424 -23.46 -24.06 15.42
N ARG A 425 -24.46 -24.84 15.85
CA ARG A 425 -25.38 -24.51 16.95
C ARG A 425 -24.85 -24.84 18.35
N HIS A 426 -23.70 -25.52 18.48
CA HIS A 426 -23.11 -25.92 19.76
C HIS A 426 -21.64 -25.49 19.94
N MET A 427 -21.10 -24.62 19.07
CA MET A 427 -19.78 -24.02 19.30
C MET A 427 -19.86 -23.02 20.47
N GLN A 428 -19.03 -23.20 21.49
CA GLN A 428 -18.90 -22.22 22.56
C GLN A 428 -18.23 -20.95 21.99
N ALA A 429 -19.01 -19.89 21.83
CA ALA A 429 -18.52 -18.61 21.33
C ALA A 429 -17.90 -17.79 22.48
N ASP A 430 -16.76 -17.15 22.22
CA ASP A 430 -16.12 -16.22 23.15
C ASP A 430 -16.88 -14.88 23.19
N ALA A 431 -17.45 -14.47 22.05
CA ALA A 431 -18.29 -13.28 21.93
C ALA A 431 -19.50 -13.55 21.02
N VAL A 432 -20.64 -12.96 21.38
CA VAL A 432 -21.87 -13.01 20.57
C VAL A 432 -22.27 -11.60 20.17
N VAL A 433 -22.41 -11.40 18.86
CA VAL A 433 -22.83 -10.13 18.24
C VAL A 433 -24.27 -10.27 17.75
N SER A 434 -25.13 -9.30 18.05
CA SER A 434 -26.54 -9.30 17.66
C SER A 434 -27.11 -7.90 17.50
N LEU A 435 -27.94 -7.69 16.49
CA LEU A 435 -28.67 -6.43 16.32
C LEU A 435 -29.91 -6.30 17.22
N ASP A 436 -30.44 -7.42 17.72
CA ASP A 436 -31.65 -7.49 18.56
C ASP A 436 -31.36 -7.36 20.07
N GLY A 437 -30.09 -7.16 20.45
CA GLY A 437 -29.66 -7.03 21.85
C GLY A 437 -29.55 -8.36 22.62
N SER A 438 -29.75 -9.51 21.97
CA SER A 438 -29.65 -10.83 22.62
C SER A 438 -28.22 -11.35 22.80
N GLY A 439 -27.23 -10.66 22.24
CA GLY A 439 -25.80 -10.89 22.37
C GLY A 439 -25.13 -9.75 23.13
N ARG A 440 -23.88 -9.96 23.53
CA ARG A 440 -23.11 -8.99 24.32
C ARG A 440 -22.74 -7.73 23.51
N TYR A 441 -22.57 -7.86 22.20
CA TYR A 441 -22.14 -6.80 21.31
C TYR A 441 -23.21 -6.47 20.26
N SER A 442 -23.37 -5.19 19.95
CA SER A 442 -24.23 -4.71 18.85
C SER A 442 -23.50 -4.65 17.50
N THR A 443 -22.17 -4.55 17.53
CA THR A 443 -21.33 -4.43 16.34
C THR A 443 -20.27 -5.53 16.31
N ILE A 444 -19.81 -5.89 15.11
CA ILE A 444 -18.72 -6.87 14.96
C ILE A 444 -17.39 -6.22 15.35
N THR A 445 -17.24 -4.93 15.08
CA THR A 445 -16.05 -4.15 15.43
C THR A 445 -15.76 -4.22 16.93
N ASP A 446 -16.76 -3.98 17.79
CA ASP A 446 -16.58 -4.00 19.25
C ASP A 446 -16.12 -5.38 19.76
N ALA A 447 -16.70 -6.47 19.23
CA ALA A 447 -16.32 -7.83 19.59
C ALA A 447 -14.88 -8.16 19.15
N VAL A 448 -14.46 -7.69 17.97
CA VAL A 448 -13.08 -7.84 17.49
C VAL A 448 -12.12 -7.02 18.35
N GLU A 449 -12.50 -5.83 18.78
CA GLU A 449 -11.67 -4.97 19.63
C GLU A 449 -11.44 -5.57 21.02
N GLU A 450 -12.42 -6.25 21.61
CA GLU A 450 -12.26 -6.97 22.88
C GLU A 450 -11.27 -8.14 22.77
N ALA A 451 -11.22 -8.83 21.62
CA ALA A 451 -10.40 -10.01 21.46
C ALA A 451 -8.90 -9.76 21.80
N PRO A 452 -8.20 -10.69 22.48
CA PRO A 452 -6.81 -10.51 22.85
C PRO A 452 -5.89 -10.32 21.63
N SER A 453 -4.90 -9.44 21.76
CA SER A 453 -3.90 -9.24 20.69
C SER A 453 -2.84 -10.35 20.74
N TYR A 454 -2.42 -10.83 19.59
CA TYR A 454 -1.43 -11.90 19.39
C TYR A 454 -1.77 -13.20 20.14
N SER A 455 -3.06 -13.51 20.25
CA SER A 455 -3.53 -14.75 20.88
C SER A 455 -3.07 -15.97 20.10
N ASN A 456 -2.53 -16.96 20.82
CA ASN A 456 -2.25 -18.30 20.29
C ASN A 456 -3.50 -19.21 20.31
N ARG A 457 -4.54 -18.84 21.08
CA ARG A 457 -5.84 -19.53 21.10
C ARG A 457 -6.78 -18.90 20.07
N ARG A 458 -7.61 -19.72 19.44
CA ARG A 458 -8.72 -19.26 18.61
C ARG A 458 -9.75 -18.50 19.44
N TYR A 459 -10.11 -17.30 18.99
CA TYR A 459 -11.18 -16.49 19.58
C TYR A 459 -12.40 -16.47 18.64
N VAL A 460 -13.49 -17.07 19.08
CA VAL A 460 -14.69 -17.32 18.26
C VAL A 460 -15.73 -16.24 18.50
N ILE A 461 -16.03 -15.46 17.45
CA ILE A 461 -17.07 -14.45 17.43
C ILE A 461 -18.26 -15.00 16.63
N TYR A 462 -19.36 -15.28 17.33
CA TYR A 462 -20.61 -15.67 16.71
C TYR A 462 -21.45 -14.43 16.39
N VAL A 463 -21.79 -14.27 15.12
CA VAL A 463 -22.52 -13.11 14.59
C VAL A 463 -23.90 -13.58 14.13
N LYS A 464 -24.92 -13.22 14.91
CA LYS A 464 -26.30 -13.61 14.60
C LYS A 464 -26.77 -13.03 13.27
N LYS A 465 -27.86 -13.58 12.73
CA LYS A 465 -28.51 -13.09 11.51
C LYS A 465 -28.80 -11.59 11.60
N GLY A 466 -28.56 -10.89 10.50
CA GLY A 466 -28.68 -9.44 10.45
C GLY A 466 -27.86 -8.83 9.32
N VAL A 467 -28.11 -7.55 9.04
CA VAL A 467 -27.35 -6.75 8.08
C VAL A 467 -26.54 -5.71 8.85
N TYR A 468 -25.26 -5.99 9.02
CA TYR A 468 -24.28 -5.18 9.74
C TYR A 468 -23.64 -4.19 8.77
N LYS A 469 -23.98 -2.90 8.93
CA LYS A 469 -23.45 -1.81 8.10
C LYS A 469 -22.17 -1.25 8.71
N GLU A 470 -21.07 -1.95 8.51
CA GLU A 470 -19.77 -1.66 9.13
C GLU A 470 -18.63 -1.82 8.11
N ASN A 471 -17.58 -1.02 8.25
CA ASN A 471 -16.30 -1.25 7.59
C ASN A 471 -15.30 -1.75 8.65
N ILE A 472 -14.93 -3.02 8.58
CA ILE A 472 -14.12 -3.70 9.60
C ILE A 472 -12.69 -3.85 9.11
N ASP A 473 -11.71 -3.48 9.94
CA ASP A 473 -10.29 -3.55 9.62
C ASP A 473 -9.52 -4.30 10.72
N MET A 474 -9.35 -5.61 10.54
CA MET A 474 -8.68 -6.49 11.48
C MET A 474 -7.16 -6.46 11.26
N LYS A 475 -6.50 -5.54 11.94
CA LYS A 475 -5.03 -5.37 11.88
C LYS A 475 -4.28 -6.63 12.33
N LYS A 476 -3.01 -6.73 11.92
CA LYS A 476 -2.11 -7.89 12.14
C LYS A 476 -2.05 -8.42 13.59
N LYS A 477 -2.32 -7.56 14.58
CA LYS A 477 -2.35 -7.93 16.00
C LYS A 477 -3.52 -8.83 16.39
N LYS A 478 -4.60 -8.89 15.61
CA LYS A 478 -5.79 -9.71 15.91
C LYS A 478 -5.65 -11.10 15.27
N THR A 479 -4.78 -11.94 15.85
CA THR A 479 -4.51 -13.30 15.36
C THR A 479 -5.56 -14.30 15.80
N ASN A 480 -5.75 -15.36 15.01
CA ASN A 480 -6.64 -16.50 15.32
C ASN A 480 -8.10 -16.13 15.62
N ILE A 481 -8.61 -15.04 15.02
CA ILE A 481 -10.03 -14.70 15.08
C ILE A 481 -10.83 -15.63 14.16
N MET A 482 -11.95 -16.15 14.66
CA MET A 482 -12.93 -16.89 13.87
C MET A 482 -14.28 -16.18 13.89
N LEU A 483 -14.77 -15.75 12.72
CA LEU A 483 -16.13 -15.25 12.55
C LEU A 483 -17.06 -16.38 12.11
N VAL A 484 -18.17 -16.56 12.83
CA VAL A 484 -19.21 -17.55 12.49
C VAL A 484 -20.55 -16.85 12.36
N GLY A 485 -21.17 -16.90 11.18
CA GLY A 485 -22.52 -16.39 10.96
C GLY A 485 -23.62 -17.44 11.10
N ASP A 486 -24.88 -17.01 11.00
CA ASP A 486 -26.05 -17.89 10.96
C ASP A 486 -26.29 -18.54 9.58
N GLY A 487 -25.50 -18.18 8.57
CA GLY A 487 -25.62 -18.69 7.21
C GLY A 487 -25.36 -17.63 6.15
N ILE A 488 -24.95 -18.09 4.96
CA ILE A 488 -24.87 -17.25 3.76
C ILE A 488 -26.21 -16.53 3.54
N GLY A 489 -26.17 -15.21 3.39
CA GLY A 489 -27.35 -14.38 3.18
C GLY A 489 -28.21 -14.14 4.43
N GLN A 490 -27.89 -14.76 5.57
CA GLN A 490 -28.55 -14.51 6.87
C GLN A 490 -27.74 -13.51 7.70
N THR A 491 -26.43 -13.73 7.82
CA THR A 491 -25.49 -12.77 8.42
C THR A 491 -24.73 -12.06 7.32
N ILE A 492 -24.91 -10.75 7.19
CA ILE A 492 -24.34 -9.95 6.11
C ILE A 492 -23.59 -8.76 6.70
N VAL A 493 -22.29 -8.64 6.40
CA VAL A 493 -21.50 -7.43 6.63
C VAL A 493 -21.45 -6.64 5.34
N THR A 494 -21.86 -5.37 5.37
CA THR A 494 -22.02 -4.55 4.16
C THR A 494 -21.44 -3.15 4.29
N GLY A 495 -20.78 -2.69 3.23
CA GLY A 495 -20.26 -1.34 3.07
C GLY A 495 -20.41 -0.85 1.63
N ASN A 496 -20.00 0.39 1.35
CA ASN A 496 -20.11 0.99 0.01
C ASN A 496 -18.93 1.91 -0.35
N ARG A 497 -17.81 1.79 0.37
CA ARG A 497 -16.58 2.54 0.06
C ARG A 497 -16.10 2.16 -1.34
N ASN A 498 -15.70 3.15 -2.12
CA ASN A 498 -15.25 2.96 -3.49
C ASN A 498 -14.22 4.01 -3.93
N PHE A 499 -13.58 3.75 -5.06
CA PHE A 499 -12.54 4.61 -5.59
C PHE A 499 -13.05 6.02 -5.95
N LEU A 500 -14.26 6.20 -6.49
CA LEU A 500 -14.73 7.56 -6.84
C LEU A 500 -14.98 8.47 -5.62
N GLN A 501 -15.19 7.89 -4.43
CA GLN A 501 -15.30 8.64 -3.17
C GLN A 501 -13.97 9.15 -2.62
N GLY A 502 -12.84 8.90 -3.30
CA GLY A 502 -11.52 9.36 -2.87
C GLY A 502 -10.70 8.31 -2.10
N TRP A 503 -11.26 7.14 -1.81
CA TRP A 503 -10.53 6.02 -1.20
C TRP A 503 -9.50 5.42 -2.16
N THR A 504 -8.43 4.87 -1.61
CA THR A 504 -7.54 3.94 -2.34
C THR A 504 -8.24 2.58 -2.45
N THR A 505 -7.97 1.81 -3.50
CA THR A 505 -8.55 0.45 -3.66
C THR A 505 -8.33 -0.41 -2.41
N PHE A 506 -7.13 -0.33 -1.82
CA PHE A 506 -6.77 -1.02 -0.57
C PHE A 506 -7.72 -0.72 0.60
N ARG A 507 -8.19 0.53 0.74
CA ARG A 507 -9.11 0.96 1.80
C ARG A 507 -10.59 0.95 1.44
N THR A 508 -10.96 0.55 0.21
CA THR A 508 -12.37 0.35 -0.16
C THR A 508 -13.01 -0.88 0.49
N ALA A 509 -12.20 -1.78 1.06
CA ALA A 509 -12.65 -3.03 1.64
C ALA A 509 -13.78 -2.83 2.69
N THR A 510 -14.86 -3.59 2.55
CA THR A 510 -15.89 -3.69 3.59
C THR A 510 -15.34 -4.43 4.80
N VAL A 511 -14.66 -5.55 4.56
CA VAL A 511 -13.90 -6.25 5.60
C VAL A 511 -12.46 -6.44 5.12
N ALA A 512 -11.51 -6.03 5.94
CA ALA A 512 -10.08 -6.24 5.74
C ALA A 512 -9.52 -7.11 6.87
N VAL A 513 -8.70 -8.09 6.51
CA VAL A 513 -8.13 -9.06 7.47
C VAL A 513 -6.63 -9.24 7.24
N SER A 514 -5.84 -8.81 8.22
CA SER A 514 -4.38 -8.92 8.22
C SER A 514 -3.83 -9.83 9.33
N GLY A 515 -4.64 -10.18 10.34
CA GLY A 515 -4.22 -11.06 11.44
C GLY A 515 -4.11 -12.53 11.03
N LYS A 516 -2.97 -13.18 11.29
CA LYS A 516 -2.69 -14.58 10.95
C LYS A 516 -3.77 -15.54 11.49
N GLY A 517 -4.10 -16.57 10.72
CA GLY A 517 -4.96 -17.67 11.17
C GLY A 517 -6.44 -17.33 11.22
N PHE A 518 -6.86 -16.32 10.46
CA PHE A 518 -8.26 -15.90 10.41
C PHE A 518 -9.16 -16.95 9.77
N ILE A 519 -10.33 -17.17 10.35
CA ILE A 519 -11.35 -18.05 9.79
C ILE A 519 -12.67 -17.28 9.68
N ALA A 520 -13.36 -17.42 8.54
CA ALA A 520 -14.75 -17.02 8.43
C ALA A 520 -15.61 -18.18 7.95
N ARG A 521 -16.80 -18.29 8.54
CA ARG A 521 -17.75 -19.35 8.22
C ARG A 521 -19.19 -18.84 8.19
N ASP A 522 -19.97 -19.32 7.22
CA ASP A 522 -21.42 -19.13 7.17
C ASP A 522 -21.85 -17.64 7.20
N ILE A 523 -21.13 -16.78 6.47
CA ILE A 523 -21.30 -15.32 6.49
C ILE A 523 -21.14 -14.68 5.10
N THR A 524 -21.81 -13.54 4.87
CA THR A 524 -21.69 -12.75 3.63
C THR A 524 -20.89 -11.46 3.86
N PHE A 525 -19.90 -11.18 3.00
CA PHE A 525 -19.19 -9.91 2.88
C PHE A 525 -19.62 -9.20 1.60
N ARG A 526 -20.11 -7.95 1.70
CA ARG A 526 -20.71 -7.25 0.57
C ARG A 526 -20.23 -5.81 0.43
N ASN A 527 -19.88 -5.42 -0.79
CA ASN A 527 -19.76 -4.01 -1.17
C ASN A 527 -20.89 -3.62 -2.14
N THR A 528 -21.70 -2.62 -1.76
CA THR A 528 -22.88 -2.17 -2.51
C THR A 528 -22.63 -0.92 -3.36
N ALA A 529 -21.37 -0.53 -3.61
CA ALA A 529 -21.07 0.66 -4.41
C ALA A 529 -21.65 0.59 -5.83
N GLY A 530 -21.68 -0.59 -6.46
CA GLY A 530 -22.18 -0.75 -7.83
C GLY A 530 -21.13 -0.48 -8.92
N PRO A 531 -21.42 -0.83 -10.18
CA PRO A 531 -20.43 -0.86 -11.25
C PRO A 531 -20.03 0.53 -11.78
N GLY A 532 -20.83 1.57 -11.50
CA GLY A 532 -20.51 2.97 -11.85
C GLY A 532 -19.47 3.64 -10.94
N ASN A 533 -19.09 2.99 -9.85
CA ASN A 533 -18.21 3.56 -8.83
C ASN A 533 -16.76 3.03 -8.86
N HIS A 534 -16.41 2.34 -9.94
CA HIS A 534 -15.10 1.70 -10.15
C HIS A 534 -14.75 0.71 -9.01
N GLN A 535 -13.48 0.67 -8.57
CA GLN A 535 -12.98 -0.33 -7.61
C GLN A 535 -13.70 -0.20 -6.26
N ALA A 536 -14.24 -1.32 -5.77
CA ALA A 536 -14.99 -1.38 -4.53
C ALA A 536 -14.92 -2.77 -3.88
N VAL A 537 -13.95 -2.96 -3.00
CA VAL A 537 -13.63 -4.25 -2.39
C VAL A 537 -14.66 -4.67 -1.34
N ALA A 538 -15.14 -5.90 -1.40
CA ALA A 538 -15.98 -6.49 -0.37
C ALA A 538 -15.13 -7.14 0.73
N LEU A 539 -14.12 -7.93 0.33
CA LEU A 539 -13.21 -8.60 1.25
C LEU A 539 -11.76 -8.42 0.78
N ARG A 540 -10.90 -7.89 1.65
CA ARG A 540 -9.44 -7.87 1.49
C ARG A 540 -8.79 -8.81 2.49
N VAL A 541 -7.86 -9.64 2.02
CA VAL A 541 -7.16 -10.62 2.85
C VAL A 541 -5.66 -10.57 2.57
N ASP A 542 -4.92 -10.32 3.64
CA ASP A 542 -3.47 -10.26 3.79
C ASP A 542 -3.10 -10.98 5.10
N SER A 543 -3.81 -12.08 5.35
CA SER A 543 -3.70 -12.94 6.52
C SER A 543 -3.17 -14.30 6.08
N ASP A 544 -2.01 -14.67 6.62
CA ASP A 544 -1.41 -15.97 6.36
C ASP A 544 -2.21 -17.09 7.05
N GLN A 545 -2.32 -18.22 6.36
CA GLN A 545 -3.05 -19.40 6.84
C GLN A 545 -4.51 -19.06 7.19
N SER A 546 -5.16 -18.26 6.34
CA SER A 546 -6.57 -17.88 6.48
C SER A 546 -7.50 -18.80 5.69
N ALA A 547 -8.67 -19.10 6.25
CA ALA A 547 -9.66 -20.00 5.64
C ALA A 547 -11.08 -19.40 5.63
N PHE A 548 -11.79 -19.58 4.53
CA PHE A 548 -13.15 -19.11 4.33
C PHE A 548 -14.02 -20.29 3.91
N PHE A 549 -15.05 -20.59 4.70
CA PHE A 549 -15.91 -21.75 4.47
C PHE A 549 -17.38 -21.37 4.41
N ARG A 550 -18.03 -21.66 3.28
CA ARG A 550 -19.42 -21.26 3.05
C ARG A 550 -19.63 -19.78 3.32
N CYS A 551 -18.77 -18.97 2.70
CA CYS A 551 -18.92 -17.52 2.70
C CYS A 551 -19.47 -17.03 1.37
N SER A 552 -20.17 -15.90 1.37
CA SER A 552 -20.50 -15.18 0.13
C SER A 552 -19.71 -13.89 0.06
N ILE A 553 -19.05 -13.62 -1.06
CA ILE A 553 -18.28 -12.39 -1.29
C ILE A 553 -18.90 -11.68 -2.51
N GLU A 554 -19.48 -10.52 -2.27
CA GLU A 554 -20.40 -9.88 -3.21
C GLU A 554 -19.98 -8.45 -3.56
N GLY A 555 -19.73 -8.19 -4.83
CA GLY A 555 -19.40 -6.85 -5.34
C GLY A 555 -19.59 -6.74 -6.85
N TYR A 556 -18.90 -5.78 -7.47
CA TYR A 556 -18.84 -5.61 -8.92
C TYR A 556 -17.36 -5.66 -9.35
N GLN A 557 -16.72 -4.51 -9.53
CA GLN A 557 -15.29 -4.43 -9.82
C GLN A 557 -14.48 -4.63 -8.53
N ASP A 558 -13.41 -5.42 -8.61
CA ASP A 558 -12.44 -5.65 -7.53
C ASP A 558 -13.06 -6.23 -6.24
N THR A 559 -13.95 -7.22 -6.38
CA THR A 559 -14.75 -7.75 -5.25
C THR A 559 -13.93 -8.43 -4.15
N LEU A 560 -13.07 -9.39 -4.52
CA LEU A 560 -12.24 -10.17 -3.60
C LEU A 560 -10.77 -9.85 -3.84
N TYR A 561 -10.16 -9.15 -2.87
CA TYR A 561 -8.75 -8.80 -2.90
C TYR A 561 -7.94 -9.83 -2.10
N ILE A 562 -7.45 -10.85 -2.80
CA ILE A 562 -6.48 -11.84 -2.30
C ILE A 562 -5.09 -11.19 -2.32
N HIS A 563 -4.88 -10.23 -1.42
CA HIS A 563 -3.75 -9.31 -1.45
C HIS A 563 -2.40 -10.02 -1.38
N SER A 564 -2.14 -10.77 -0.31
CA SER A 564 -0.87 -11.47 -0.06
C SER A 564 -1.05 -12.72 0.80
N LEU A 565 0.02 -13.51 0.98
CA LEU A 565 0.09 -14.68 1.87
C LEU A 565 -0.82 -15.86 1.44
N ARG A 566 -0.87 -16.93 2.26
CA ARG A 566 -1.57 -18.19 1.93
C ARG A 566 -3.03 -18.16 2.40
N GLN A 567 -3.95 -18.48 1.49
CA GLN A 567 -5.39 -18.37 1.73
C GLN A 567 -6.15 -19.56 1.12
N PHE A 568 -7.20 -20.01 1.80
CA PHE A 568 -8.05 -21.12 1.33
C PHE A 568 -9.53 -20.74 1.35
N TYR A 569 -10.22 -20.93 0.23
CA TYR A 569 -11.65 -20.68 0.09
C TYR A 569 -12.35 -21.97 -0.28
N ARG A 570 -13.35 -22.38 0.50
CA ARG A 570 -14.07 -23.64 0.32
C ARG A 570 -15.57 -23.39 0.33
N GLU A 571 -16.27 -23.88 -0.70
CA GLU A 571 -17.73 -23.77 -0.79
C GLU A 571 -18.24 -22.31 -0.72
N CYS A 572 -17.43 -21.37 -1.20
CA CYS A 572 -17.79 -19.96 -1.23
C CYS A 572 -18.55 -19.59 -2.50
N ASN A 573 -19.42 -18.60 -2.40
CA ASN A 573 -20.04 -17.92 -3.54
C ASN A 573 -19.32 -16.59 -3.78
N ILE A 574 -18.87 -16.32 -5.01
CA ILE A 574 -18.14 -15.09 -5.34
C ILE A 574 -18.81 -14.43 -6.54
N TYR A 575 -19.12 -13.14 -6.43
CA TYR A 575 -19.84 -12.38 -7.45
C TYR A 575 -19.09 -11.14 -7.90
N GLY A 576 -19.01 -10.89 -9.21
CA GLY A 576 -18.47 -9.62 -9.69
C GLY A 576 -18.49 -9.44 -11.20
N THR A 577 -17.82 -8.38 -11.67
CA THR A 577 -17.73 -7.98 -13.08
C THR A 577 -16.28 -7.96 -13.56
N ILE A 578 -15.53 -6.91 -13.21
CA ILE A 578 -14.15 -6.70 -13.69
C ILE A 578 -13.20 -7.07 -12.57
N ASP A 579 -12.22 -7.92 -12.88
CA ASP A 579 -11.09 -8.27 -12.02
C ASP A 579 -11.53 -8.67 -10.60
N PHE A 580 -12.66 -9.34 -10.49
CA PHE A 580 -13.35 -9.44 -9.21
C PHE A 580 -12.71 -10.46 -8.25
N ILE A 581 -11.71 -11.21 -8.70
CA ILE A 581 -10.75 -11.96 -7.89
C ILE A 581 -9.33 -11.50 -8.27
N PHE A 582 -8.70 -10.69 -7.44
CA PHE A 582 -7.42 -10.05 -7.79
C PHE A 582 -6.46 -9.99 -6.60
N GLY A 583 -5.19 -9.65 -6.88
CA GLY A 583 -4.13 -9.59 -5.88
C GLY A 583 -2.97 -10.54 -6.17
N ASN A 584 -2.08 -10.72 -5.20
CA ASN A 584 -0.86 -11.53 -5.33
C ASN A 584 -0.68 -12.54 -4.18
N GLY A 585 -1.77 -12.96 -3.51
CA GLY A 585 -1.70 -14.06 -2.56
C GLY A 585 -1.48 -15.42 -3.23
N ALA A 586 -1.12 -16.42 -2.44
CA ALA A 586 -1.18 -17.83 -2.81
C ALA A 586 -2.55 -18.38 -2.36
N ALA A 587 -3.48 -18.56 -3.30
CA ALA A 587 -4.84 -18.94 -2.96
C ALA A 587 -5.32 -20.17 -3.72
N VAL A 588 -6.02 -21.05 -2.99
CA VAL A 588 -6.83 -22.13 -3.58
C VAL A 588 -8.30 -21.87 -3.31
N LEU A 589 -9.09 -21.85 -4.38
CA LEU A 589 -10.54 -21.76 -4.33
C LEU A 589 -11.10 -23.12 -4.72
N GLN A 590 -11.66 -23.85 -3.76
CA GLN A 590 -12.06 -25.24 -3.94
C GLN A 590 -13.58 -25.41 -3.74
N ASN A 591 -14.25 -26.06 -4.70
CA ASN A 591 -15.71 -26.25 -4.66
C ASN A 591 -16.49 -24.93 -4.52
N CYS A 592 -15.95 -23.84 -5.07
CA CYS A 592 -16.60 -22.53 -5.04
C CYS A 592 -17.56 -22.37 -6.24
N LYS A 593 -18.54 -21.49 -6.08
CA LYS A 593 -19.40 -21.03 -7.17
C LYS A 593 -19.04 -19.59 -7.51
N ILE A 594 -18.62 -19.36 -8.74
CA ILE A 594 -18.14 -18.08 -9.24
C ILE A 594 -19.16 -17.54 -10.23
N PHE A 595 -19.85 -16.47 -9.85
CA PHE A 595 -20.96 -15.87 -10.60
C PHE A 595 -20.53 -14.55 -11.23
N THR A 596 -20.79 -14.41 -12.52
CA THR A 596 -20.58 -13.13 -13.20
C THR A 596 -21.85 -12.29 -13.15
N ARG A 597 -21.67 -10.97 -13.03
CA ARG A 597 -22.76 -9.98 -13.02
C ARG A 597 -22.77 -9.17 -14.31
N VAL A 598 -23.86 -8.44 -14.52
CA VAL A 598 -24.02 -7.50 -15.63
C VAL A 598 -23.01 -6.35 -15.46
N PRO A 599 -22.08 -6.15 -16.40
CA PRO A 599 -21.16 -5.02 -16.38
C PRO A 599 -21.81 -3.77 -17.00
N LEU A 600 -21.13 -2.62 -16.99
CA LEU A 600 -21.58 -1.46 -17.78
C LEU A 600 -21.41 -1.74 -19.29
N PRO A 601 -22.11 -0.98 -20.17
CA PRO A 601 -21.89 -1.09 -21.62
C PRO A 601 -20.40 -1.02 -21.99
N LEU A 602 -19.98 -1.85 -22.94
CA LEU A 602 -18.60 -1.95 -23.46
C LEU A 602 -17.54 -2.49 -22.48
N GLN A 603 -17.88 -2.71 -21.21
CA GLN A 603 -16.97 -3.37 -20.28
C GLN A 603 -16.89 -4.87 -20.55
N LYS A 604 -15.71 -5.46 -20.29
CA LYS A 604 -15.47 -6.89 -20.43
C LYS A 604 -15.35 -7.51 -19.05
N VAL A 605 -16.13 -8.55 -18.78
CA VAL A 605 -16.06 -9.29 -17.51
C VAL A 605 -14.78 -10.12 -17.49
N THR A 606 -14.02 -9.99 -16.40
CA THR A 606 -12.78 -10.74 -16.15
C THR A 606 -12.85 -11.33 -14.74
N ILE A 607 -12.69 -12.66 -14.63
CA ILE A 607 -12.78 -13.33 -13.32
C ILE A 607 -11.55 -13.01 -12.49
N THR A 608 -10.35 -13.25 -13.04
CA THR A 608 -9.11 -13.04 -12.29
C THR A 608 -8.22 -11.93 -12.86
N ALA A 609 -7.55 -11.20 -11.97
CA ALA A 609 -6.43 -10.32 -12.30
C ALA A 609 -5.28 -10.55 -11.32
N GLN A 610 -4.43 -11.53 -11.63
CA GLN A 610 -3.37 -11.96 -10.72
C GLN A 610 -2.12 -11.07 -10.87
N GLY A 611 -1.58 -10.65 -9.73
CA GLY A 611 -0.57 -9.58 -9.57
C GLY A 611 0.88 -10.02 -9.29
N ARG A 612 1.33 -11.18 -9.77
CA ARG A 612 2.69 -11.69 -9.54
C ARG A 612 3.70 -10.97 -10.42
N LYS A 613 4.67 -10.31 -9.78
CA LYS A 613 5.66 -9.46 -10.44
C LYS A 613 7.06 -10.08 -10.52
N ASN A 614 7.35 -11.09 -9.70
CA ASN A 614 8.66 -11.75 -9.69
C ASN A 614 8.48 -13.28 -9.84
N PRO A 615 9.27 -13.95 -10.70
CA PRO A 615 9.14 -15.40 -10.94
C PRO A 615 9.47 -16.25 -9.70
N ASN A 616 10.26 -15.73 -8.77
CA ASN A 616 10.64 -16.42 -7.54
C ASN A 616 9.51 -16.43 -6.49
N GLN A 617 8.48 -15.60 -6.66
CA GLN A 617 7.30 -15.62 -5.79
C GLN A 617 6.53 -16.93 -5.93
N ASN A 618 6.15 -17.51 -4.79
CA ASN A 618 5.32 -18.73 -4.73
C ASN A 618 3.80 -18.44 -4.79
N THR A 619 3.40 -17.31 -5.38
CA THR A 619 2.03 -16.79 -5.35
C THR A 619 1.21 -17.15 -6.59
N GLY A 620 -0.10 -17.00 -6.50
CA GLY A 620 -1.05 -17.17 -7.60
C GLY A 620 -2.35 -17.85 -7.21
N PHE A 621 -3.21 -18.02 -8.20
CA PHE A 621 -4.58 -18.49 -7.97
C PHE A 621 -4.78 -19.88 -8.56
N SER A 622 -5.33 -20.77 -7.76
CA SER A 622 -5.67 -22.14 -8.15
C SER A 622 -7.14 -22.40 -7.88
N ILE A 623 -7.94 -22.42 -8.95
CA ILE A 623 -9.38 -22.66 -8.87
C ILE A 623 -9.60 -24.14 -9.18
N GLN A 624 -10.17 -24.88 -8.22
CA GLN A 624 -10.25 -26.34 -8.23
C GLN A 624 -11.66 -26.82 -8.00
N ASN A 625 -12.11 -27.81 -8.78
CA ASN A 625 -13.41 -28.49 -8.57
C ASN A 625 -14.57 -27.50 -8.39
N SER A 626 -14.49 -26.36 -9.08
CA SER A 626 -15.38 -25.19 -8.87
C SER A 626 -16.26 -24.95 -10.09
N TYR A 627 -17.26 -24.09 -9.92
CA TYR A 627 -18.27 -23.82 -10.94
C TYR A 627 -18.16 -22.38 -11.43
N ILE A 628 -17.84 -22.21 -12.71
CA ILE A 628 -17.83 -20.92 -13.38
C ILE A 628 -19.20 -20.69 -14.04
N LEU A 629 -20.04 -19.94 -13.33
CA LEU A 629 -21.44 -19.66 -13.66
C LEU A 629 -21.53 -18.26 -14.29
N ALA A 630 -21.04 -18.17 -15.52
CA ALA A 630 -21.07 -16.95 -16.32
C ALA A 630 -22.48 -16.67 -16.86
N THR A 631 -23.04 -15.52 -16.51
CA THR A 631 -24.31 -15.01 -17.04
C THR A 631 -24.11 -13.96 -18.13
N GLN A 632 -22.85 -13.59 -18.40
CA GLN A 632 -22.42 -12.59 -19.37
C GLN A 632 -21.16 -13.09 -20.09
N PRO A 633 -20.86 -12.60 -21.32
CA PRO A 633 -19.58 -12.84 -21.99
C PRO A 633 -18.39 -12.56 -21.07
N THR A 634 -17.63 -13.60 -20.73
CA THR A 634 -16.61 -13.53 -19.67
C THR A 634 -15.28 -14.16 -20.07
N TYR A 635 -14.19 -13.56 -19.61
CA TYR A 635 -12.85 -14.12 -19.66
C TYR A 635 -12.41 -14.65 -18.28
N LEU A 636 -11.67 -15.75 -18.27
CA LEU A 636 -11.09 -16.39 -17.08
C LEU A 636 -10.12 -15.46 -16.33
N GLY A 637 -9.45 -14.57 -17.04
CA GLY A 637 -8.65 -13.51 -16.42
C GLY A 637 -7.80 -12.70 -17.38
N ARG A 638 -7.04 -11.75 -16.81
CA ARG A 638 -6.06 -10.91 -17.51
C ARG A 638 -4.82 -10.61 -16.64
N PRO A 639 -3.62 -10.49 -17.23
CA PRO A 639 -2.37 -10.45 -16.46
C PRO A 639 -2.08 -9.06 -15.91
N TRP A 640 -2.50 -8.78 -14.68
CA TRP A 640 -2.25 -7.49 -14.03
C TRP A 640 -0.75 -7.18 -13.89
N LYS A 641 0.09 -8.21 -13.68
CA LYS A 641 1.55 -8.09 -13.57
C LYS A 641 2.29 -9.09 -14.46
N PRO A 642 3.60 -8.86 -14.75
CA PRO A 642 4.32 -9.59 -15.80
C PRO A 642 4.36 -11.11 -15.65
N TYR A 643 4.34 -11.65 -14.43
CA TYR A 643 4.42 -13.08 -14.16
C TYR A 643 3.10 -13.65 -13.64
N SER A 644 1.97 -13.00 -13.97
CA SER A 644 0.61 -13.42 -13.59
C SER A 644 0.43 -14.94 -13.72
N ARG A 645 -0.12 -15.58 -12.70
CA ARG A 645 -0.26 -17.04 -12.62
C ARG A 645 -1.61 -17.45 -12.03
N THR A 646 -2.44 -18.04 -12.89
CA THR A 646 -3.80 -18.51 -12.56
C THR A 646 -4.05 -19.86 -13.22
N VAL A 647 -4.65 -20.79 -12.50
CA VAL A 647 -5.02 -22.12 -13.02
C VAL A 647 -6.46 -22.48 -12.72
N PHE A 648 -7.12 -23.12 -13.67
CA PHE A 648 -8.46 -23.71 -13.52
C PHE A 648 -8.35 -25.23 -13.72
N LEU A 649 -8.61 -25.99 -12.65
CA LEU A 649 -8.43 -27.44 -12.59
C LEU A 649 -9.77 -28.11 -12.26
N ASN A 650 -10.22 -29.06 -13.08
CA ASN A 650 -11.46 -29.82 -12.87
C ASN A 650 -12.69 -28.92 -12.65
N CYS A 651 -12.75 -27.76 -13.32
CA CYS A 651 -13.85 -26.81 -13.14
C CYS A 651 -14.95 -27.00 -14.17
N TYR A 652 -16.20 -26.83 -13.75
CA TYR A 652 -17.32 -26.66 -14.67
C TYR A 652 -17.31 -25.23 -15.24
N MET A 653 -17.46 -25.08 -16.55
CA MET A 653 -17.55 -23.80 -17.24
C MET A 653 -18.85 -23.71 -18.05
N SER A 654 -19.72 -22.78 -17.69
CA SER A 654 -20.93 -22.45 -18.44
C SER A 654 -20.63 -21.77 -19.78
N GLY A 655 -21.63 -21.71 -20.68
CA GLY A 655 -21.43 -21.42 -22.10
C GLY A 655 -21.03 -19.98 -22.45
N LEU A 656 -21.10 -19.05 -21.50
CA LEU A 656 -20.73 -17.65 -21.72
C LEU A 656 -19.26 -17.34 -21.37
N VAL A 657 -18.49 -18.34 -20.95
CA VAL A 657 -17.03 -18.26 -20.96
C VAL A 657 -16.58 -18.18 -22.43
N GLN A 658 -15.91 -17.09 -22.79
CA GLN A 658 -15.53 -16.81 -24.17
C GLN A 658 -14.57 -17.89 -24.70
N PRO A 659 -14.69 -18.33 -25.97
CA PRO A 659 -13.78 -19.31 -26.56
C PRO A 659 -12.30 -18.93 -26.41
N ARG A 660 -11.99 -17.63 -26.52
CA ARG A 660 -10.65 -17.05 -26.31
C ARG A 660 -10.08 -17.37 -24.91
N GLY A 661 -10.93 -17.51 -23.90
CA GLY A 661 -10.59 -17.86 -22.52
C GLY A 661 -9.99 -16.68 -21.75
N TRP A 662 -8.92 -16.09 -22.24
CA TRP A 662 -8.11 -15.10 -21.54
C TRP A 662 -8.05 -13.76 -22.29
N LEU A 663 -7.91 -12.66 -21.55
CA LEU A 663 -7.87 -11.31 -22.11
C LEU A 663 -6.51 -10.64 -21.83
N GLU A 664 -6.01 -9.89 -22.80
CA GLU A 664 -4.80 -9.08 -22.63
C GLU A 664 -5.00 -8.02 -21.55
N TRP A 665 -3.90 -7.65 -20.86
CA TRP A 665 -3.89 -6.43 -20.06
C TRP A 665 -3.74 -5.20 -20.96
N TYR A 666 -2.65 -5.17 -21.74
CA TYR A 666 -2.42 -4.17 -22.80
C TYR A 666 -1.37 -4.68 -23.79
N GLY A 667 -1.69 -4.68 -25.09
CA GLY A 667 -0.78 -5.13 -26.15
C GLY A 667 -0.19 -6.52 -25.87
N ASN A 668 1.13 -6.65 -26.01
CA ASN A 668 1.87 -7.90 -25.76
C ASN A 668 2.43 -8.01 -24.33
N PHE A 669 1.99 -7.16 -23.40
CA PHE A 669 2.46 -7.20 -22.01
C PHE A 669 2.19 -8.57 -21.37
N ALA A 670 3.20 -9.12 -20.69
CA ALA A 670 3.17 -10.38 -19.93
C ALA A 670 2.90 -11.68 -20.72
N LEU A 671 2.51 -11.62 -22.00
CA LEU A 671 2.01 -12.80 -22.73
C LEU A 671 3.01 -13.96 -22.84
N THR A 672 4.31 -13.66 -22.75
CA THR A 672 5.41 -14.64 -22.78
C THR A 672 5.87 -15.12 -21.41
N THR A 673 5.57 -14.37 -20.34
CA THR A 673 6.09 -14.58 -18.98
C THR A 673 5.02 -15.00 -17.97
N LEU A 674 3.75 -14.75 -18.27
CA LEU A 674 2.62 -15.25 -17.49
C LEU A 674 2.56 -16.79 -17.52
N TRP A 675 1.81 -17.38 -16.59
CA TRP A 675 1.55 -18.81 -16.54
C TRP A 675 0.06 -19.06 -16.32
N TYR A 676 -0.69 -19.25 -17.39
CA TYR A 676 -2.12 -19.55 -17.35
C TYR A 676 -2.39 -20.99 -17.76
N GLY A 677 -3.14 -21.71 -16.94
CA GLY A 677 -3.30 -23.15 -17.09
C GLY A 677 -4.74 -23.62 -16.98
N GLU A 678 -5.12 -24.55 -17.84
CA GLU A 678 -6.40 -25.27 -17.78
C GLU A 678 -6.15 -26.78 -17.76
N TYR A 679 -6.77 -27.49 -16.80
CA TYR A 679 -6.66 -28.95 -16.65
C TYR A 679 -8.03 -29.57 -16.44
N ARG A 680 -8.44 -30.48 -17.34
CA ARG A 680 -9.68 -31.29 -17.21
C ARG A 680 -10.95 -30.48 -16.85
N ASN A 681 -11.05 -29.24 -17.36
CA ASN A 681 -12.27 -28.45 -17.23
C ASN A 681 -13.37 -29.01 -18.16
N TYR A 682 -14.62 -28.92 -17.74
CA TYR A 682 -15.76 -29.50 -18.45
C TYR A 682 -16.92 -28.51 -18.55
N GLY A 683 -17.92 -28.83 -19.36
CA GLY A 683 -19.06 -27.95 -19.64
C GLY A 683 -18.91 -27.14 -20.94
N PRO A 684 -19.96 -26.44 -21.36
CA PRO A 684 -20.01 -25.78 -22.68
C PRO A 684 -18.95 -24.69 -22.89
N GLY A 685 -18.45 -24.05 -21.83
CA GLY A 685 -17.39 -23.03 -21.90
C GLY A 685 -15.95 -23.55 -21.82
N SER A 686 -15.76 -24.86 -21.65
CA SER A 686 -14.43 -25.45 -21.40
C SER A 686 -13.65 -25.84 -22.65
N SER A 687 -14.22 -25.65 -23.85
CA SER A 687 -13.55 -26.01 -25.10
C SER A 687 -12.22 -25.25 -25.26
N LEU A 688 -11.15 -26.00 -25.54
CA LEU A 688 -9.80 -25.47 -25.66
C LEU A 688 -9.46 -25.01 -27.08
N SER A 689 -10.26 -25.35 -28.09
CA SER A 689 -9.94 -25.11 -29.51
C SER A 689 -9.87 -23.64 -29.90
N GLY A 690 -10.63 -22.78 -29.22
CA GLY A 690 -10.68 -21.33 -29.46
C GLY A 690 -9.77 -20.49 -28.57
N ARG A 691 -8.96 -21.12 -27.69
CA ARG A 691 -8.13 -20.42 -26.72
C ARG A 691 -7.01 -19.62 -27.38
N VAL A 692 -6.52 -18.60 -26.66
CA VAL A 692 -5.34 -17.82 -27.06
C VAL A 692 -4.11 -18.70 -27.30
N ARG A 693 -3.21 -18.24 -28.16
CA ARG A 693 -1.94 -18.94 -28.50
C ARG A 693 -0.71 -18.28 -27.85
N TRP A 694 -0.90 -17.65 -26.69
CA TRP A 694 0.21 -16.98 -26.00
C TRP A 694 1.21 -18.01 -25.46
N PRO A 695 2.53 -17.74 -25.50
CA PRO A 695 3.52 -18.68 -24.97
C PRO A 695 3.33 -19.01 -23.48
N GLY A 696 2.81 -18.08 -22.69
CA GLY A 696 2.48 -18.30 -21.26
C GLY A 696 1.15 -19.03 -21.01
N TYR A 697 0.36 -19.34 -22.03
CA TYR A 697 -0.85 -20.14 -21.89
C TYR A 697 -0.56 -21.62 -22.12
N HIS A 698 -1.06 -22.46 -21.22
CA HIS A 698 -0.76 -23.87 -21.16
C HIS A 698 -2.03 -24.71 -21.04
N ILE A 699 -2.24 -25.60 -22.01
CA ILE A 699 -3.15 -26.73 -21.84
C ILE A 699 -2.39 -27.77 -21.02
N ILE A 700 -2.78 -27.94 -19.76
CA ILE A 700 -2.11 -28.87 -18.86
C ILE A 700 -2.59 -30.28 -19.22
N ARG A 701 -1.68 -31.13 -19.68
CA ARG A 701 -1.96 -32.54 -19.98
C ARG A 701 -1.45 -33.48 -18.90
N ASP A 702 -0.31 -33.13 -18.30
CA ASP A 702 0.34 -33.91 -17.27
C ASP A 702 -0.26 -33.64 -15.88
N ALA A 703 -0.66 -34.71 -15.21
CA ALA A 703 -1.21 -34.66 -13.85
C ALA A 703 -0.17 -34.18 -12.83
N SER A 704 1.13 -34.40 -13.05
CA SER A 704 2.17 -33.94 -12.11
C SER A 704 2.28 -32.41 -12.09
N THR A 705 2.15 -31.77 -13.26
CA THR A 705 2.08 -30.31 -13.42
C THR A 705 0.85 -29.73 -12.73
N ALA A 706 -0.34 -30.31 -12.97
CA ALA A 706 -1.57 -29.91 -12.26
C ALA A 706 -1.45 -30.14 -10.73
N GLY A 707 -0.78 -31.23 -10.32
CA GLY A 707 -0.54 -31.61 -8.94
C GLY A 707 0.24 -30.56 -8.13
N TYR A 708 1.11 -29.77 -8.77
CA TYR A 708 1.82 -28.65 -8.13
C TYR A 708 0.87 -27.61 -7.54
N PHE A 709 -0.26 -27.36 -8.22
CA PHE A 709 -1.21 -26.33 -7.86
C PHE A 709 -2.27 -26.79 -6.85
N THR A 710 -2.18 -28.04 -6.35
CA THR A 710 -3.10 -28.60 -5.35
C THR A 710 -2.90 -27.98 -3.96
N VAL A 711 -3.90 -28.12 -3.09
CA VAL A 711 -3.84 -27.59 -1.71
C VAL A 711 -2.59 -28.04 -0.95
N GLY A 712 -2.24 -29.33 -1.07
CA GLY A 712 -1.10 -29.91 -0.36
C GLY A 712 0.24 -29.32 -0.78
N ARG A 713 0.47 -29.08 -2.07
CA ARG A 713 1.75 -28.56 -2.57
C ARG A 713 1.80 -27.04 -2.65
N PHE A 714 0.73 -26.42 -3.15
CA PHE A 714 0.72 -24.99 -3.43
C PHE A 714 0.61 -24.13 -2.16
N LEU A 715 -0.20 -24.57 -1.19
CA LEU A 715 -0.41 -23.85 0.07
C LEU A 715 0.32 -24.46 1.27
N ASN A 716 1.03 -25.58 1.07
CA ASN A 716 1.44 -26.47 2.15
C ASN A 716 0.23 -26.81 3.07
N GLY A 717 -0.95 -27.03 2.48
CA GLY A 717 -2.20 -27.03 3.24
C GLY A 717 -2.31 -28.09 4.32
N ARG A 718 -1.54 -29.19 4.22
CA ARG A 718 -1.52 -30.26 5.23
C ARG A 718 -1.07 -29.77 6.61
N SER A 719 -0.26 -28.71 6.67
CA SER A 719 0.30 -28.24 7.93
C SER A 719 -0.63 -27.35 8.74
N TRP A 720 -1.62 -26.70 8.12
CA TRP A 720 -2.41 -25.68 8.81
C TRP A 720 -3.91 -25.80 8.61
N LEU A 721 -4.38 -26.37 7.49
CA LEU A 721 -5.82 -26.53 7.25
C LEU A 721 -6.52 -27.50 8.22
N PRO A 722 -5.91 -28.61 8.69
CA PRO A 722 -6.58 -29.49 9.65
C PRO A 722 -7.06 -28.77 10.91
N ALA A 723 -6.27 -27.81 11.43
CA ALA A 723 -6.65 -27.03 12.61
C ALA A 723 -7.84 -26.08 12.36
N THR A 724 -8.25 -25.85 11.12
CA THR A 724 -9.33 -24.91 10.81
C THR A 724 -10.73 -25.49 11.00
N GLY A 725 -10.89 -26.81 11.12
CA GLY A 725 -12.23 -27.41 11.06
C GLY A 725 -12.70 -27.77 9.65
N VAL A 726 -12.10 -27.17 8.62
CA VAL A 726 -12.63 -27.19 7.26
C VAL A 726 -12.21 -28.48 6.55
N LYS A 727 -13.18 -29.21 5.99
CA LYS A 727 -12.89 -30.35 5.10
C LYS A 727 -12.33 -29.84 3.77
N PHE A 728 -11.22 -30.42 3.34
CA PHE A 728 -10.56 -30.03 2.09
C PHE A 728 -9.99 -31.24 1.35
N ILE A 729 -9.89 -31.13 0.04
CA ILE A 729 -9.22 -32.12 -0.80
C ILE A 729 -7.77 -31.67 -0.97
N VAL A 730 -6.85 -32.53 -0.55
CA VAL A 730 -5.42 -32.21 -0.51
C VAL A 730 -4.78 -32.19 -1.91
N GLY A 731 -5.19 -33.12 -2.77
CA GLY A 731 -4.60 -33.37 -4.09
C GLY A 731 -5.58 -33.21 -5.24
N LEU A 732 -5.24 -33.75 -6.41
CA LEU A 732 -6.17 -33.87 -7.53
C LEU A 732 -7.18 -34.98 -7.22
N THR A 733 -8.45 -34.74 -7.54
CA THR A 733 -9.47 -35.79 -7.59
C THR A 733 -9.45 -36.43 -8.98
N ASN A 734 -9.61 -37.76 -9.00
CA ASN A 734 -9.75 -38.53 -10.23
C ASN A 734 -11.06 -38.23 -10.94
#